data_AF-A0A759MMM1-F1
#
_entry.id   AF-A0A759MMM1-F1
#
_cell.length_a   1.000
_cell.length_b   1.000
_cell.length_c   1.000
_cell.angle_alpha   90.00
_cell.angle_beta   90.00
_cell.angle_gamma   90.00
#
_symmetry.space_group_name_H-M   'P 1'
#
loop_
_entity.id
_entity.type
_entity.pdbx_description
1 polymer ?
#
loop_
_entity_poly.entity_id
_entity_poly.type
_entity_poly.pdbx_seq_one_letter_code
_entity_poly.pdbx_strand_id
1 'polypeptide(L)'
;MKTHYSAQELADLKLPGVPLTRPGVTAKAKREGWLWQPRKERGGGIEYHIDCLPERAREIVKRRLFNQVVASAEHCQADARVSVTSKARQELVLMRKCPALATREADKLTEQQRLIADARCVLVREVDRLRNLSETRAGAIAFISAESRNGSLPERLQRAVDQANARKGKRAGVSVRSLQEWYSLYHSTSDATQRLVLLAPGQPGKLQPDNCAWWVAFKSYYGVPTGESAKAAWRKFKDWWQEQYRDQPAVLAAMPSYDAVLRMLKKEPLYRRMAGRVSGSAKRAYEVYSKRDWSMMPVNGVWISDGKSLDMKVLHPIYNRPFTPELTMVIDGRTRVVVGWSLSLAENRFAVAEAYRHGMENFGKPLFVYSDNGGGEKNKMLDDEEVGIFSRMHVDHMTGIPGNPQARGIIERLNGVIPINLARRFATYNGRNADPEFVRVMSKKMVSLTNALRQGKALTTEQKRTLGLIPDWNTLTQAVGEEIEKYNQSHEHSELPKVNGQHMSPLAYREFVLETEGDDIEYMTAQELRDMFLPEEIRTAARGWIQLGTNDYFAKELIEVDQEKVRVAFNPHDAQEVYIRRLDGTFVCTAIWNGNKRAPVPVARVEKAMQERANRQMKRGQAIIQDAKDSLRPSIEHKPDMDLSLLSVRPPEPERKKVYLSEAEYLHDLKKASNH
;
A
#
# COMPACT_ATOMS: atom_id res chain seq x y z
N MET A 1 -22.75 29.13 -66.71
CA MET A 1 -23.50 30.22 -66.06
C MET A 1 -24.49 30.80 -67.07
N LYS A 2 -25.72 31.17 -66.70
CA LYS A 2 -26.64 31.85 -67.62
C LYS A 2 -26.10 33.27 -67.86
N THR A 3 -25.57 33.54 -69.05
CA THR A 3 -24.92 34.81 -69.40
C THR A 3 -25.87 35.84 -70.01
N HIS A 4 -27.03 35.39 -70.49
CA HIS A 4 -28.04 36.20 -71.14
C HIS A 4 -29.38 36.11 -70.40
N TYR A 5 -30.03 37.27 -70.22
CA TYR A 5 -31.31 37.39 -69.51
C TYR A 5 -32.36 38.04 -70.41
N SER A 6 -33.60 37.57 -70.36
CA SER A 6 -34.68 38.23 -71.10
C SER A 6 -35.10 39.55 -70.46
N ALA A 7 -35.73 40.42 -71.26
CA ALA A 7 -36.32 41.67 -70.77
C ALA A 7 -37.34 41.44 -69.63
N GLN A 8 -38.04 40.30 -69.63
CA GLN A 8 -38.99 39.95 -68.58
C GLN A 8 -38.26 39.54 -67.30
N GLU A 9 -37.26 38.67 -67.39
CA GLU A 9 -36.46 38.25 -66.24
C GLU A 9 -35.74 39.43 -65.57
N LEU A 10 -35.22 40.38 -66.36
CA LEU A 10 -34.57 41.58 -65.82
C LEU A 10 -35.54 42.53 -65.11
N ALA A 11 -36.79 42.61 -65.59
CA ALA A 11 -37.85 43.38 -64.94
C ALA A 11 -38.27 42.72 -63.61
N ASP A 12 -38.40 41.39 -63.61
CA ASP A 12 -38.80 40.61 -62.44
C ASP A 12 -37.73 40.63 -61.33
N LEU A 13 -36.45 40.76 -61.69
CA LEU A 13 -35.33 40.85 -60.73
C LEU A 13 -35.29 42.17 -59.93
N LYS A 14 -36.09 43.18 -60.32
CA LYS A 14 -36.21 44.51 -59.68
C LYS A 14 -34.86 45.15 -59.35
N LEU A 15 -33.98 45.22 -60.34
CA LEU A 15 -32.60 45.69 -60.16
C LEU A 15 -32.52 47.22 -60.18
N PRO A 16 -31.69 47.85 -59.33
CA PRO A 16 -31.52 49.29 -59.32
C PRO A 16 -30.92 49.79 -60.65
N GLY A 17 -31.58 50.77 -61.26
CA GLY A 17 -31.18 51.31 -62.57
C GLY A 17 -31.67 50.49 -63.77
N VAL A 18 -32.46 49.43 -63.58
CA VAL A 18 -33.13 48.70 -64.65
C VAL A 18 -34.65 48.94 -64.53
N PRO A 19 -35.38 49.24 -65.64
CA PRO A 19 -36.82 49.45 -65.58
C PRO A 19 -37.59 48.22 -65.06
N LEU A 20 -38.69 48.47 -64.34
CA LEU A 20 -39.51 47.43 -63.68
C LEU A 20 -40.51 46.75 -64.61
N THR A 21 -40.56 47.15 -65.89
CA THR A 21 -41.50 46.61 -66.88
C THR A 21 -40.74 46.17 -68.13
N ARG A 22 -41.15 45.04 -68.73
CA ARG A 22 -40.55 44.50 -69.97
C ARG A 22 -40.42 45.53 -71.11
N PRO A 23 -41.43 46.37 -71.41
CA PRO A 23 -41.30 47.42 -72.43
C PRO A 23 -40.22 48.44 -72.05
N GLY A 24 -40.13 48.80 -70.77
CA GLY A 24 -39.12 49.73 -70.26
C GLY A 24 -37.70 49.18 -70.41
N VAL A 25 -37.48 47.90 -70.09
CA VAL A 25 -36.18 47.24 -70.27
C VAL A 25 -35.78 47.20 -71.75
N THR A 26 -36.73 46.89 -72.64
CA THR A 26 -36.48 46.84 -74.09
C THR A 26 -36.14 48.22 -74.66
N ALA A 27 -36.84 49.26 -74.23
CA ALA A 27 -36.58 50.64 -74.64
C ALA A 27 -35.21 51.13 -74.15
N LYS A 28 -34.83 50.77 -72.92
CA LYS A 28 -33.52 51.10 -72.35
C LYS A 28 -32.39 50.37 -73.07
N ALA A 29 -32.56 49.07 -73.32
CA ALA A 29 -31.57 48.27 -74.03
C ALA A 29 -31.32 48.77 -75.47
N LYS A 30 -32.36 49.25 -76.17
CA LYS A 30 -32.20 49.91 -77.48
C LYS A 30 -31.47 51.26 -77.37
N ARG A 31 -31.75 52.05 -76.34
CA ARG A 31 -31.13 53.37 -76.11
C ARG A 31 -29.63 53.26 -75.79
N GLU A 32 -29.26 52.25 -75.03
CA GLU A 32 -27.89 52.04 -74.54
C GLU A 32 -27.12 50.99 -75.36
N GLY A 33 -27.69 50.47 -76.44
CA GLY A 33 -27.01 49.55 -77.36
C GLY A 33 -26.60 48.23 -76.71
N TRP A 34 -27.44 47.65 -75.85
CA TRP A 34 -27.10 46.41 -75.14
C TRP A 34 -26.89 45.25 -76.11
N LEU A 35 -25.80 44.49 -75.89
CA LEU A 35 -25.49 43.28 -76.64
C LEU A 35 -26.58 42.24 -76.41
N TRP A 36 -27.10 41.70 -77.50
CA TRP A 36 -28.24 40.80 -77.48
C TRP A 36 -28.03 39.55 -78.33
N GLN A 37 -28.72 38.47 -77.97
CA GLN A 37 -28.75 37.21 -78.70
C GLN A 37 -30.20 36.72 -78.85
N PRO A 38 -30.57 36.07 -79.97
CA PRO A 38 -31.85 35.39 -80.08
C PRO A 38 -31.96 34.23 -79.08
N ARG A 39 -33.09 34.17 -78.38
CA ARG A 39 -33.43 33.09 -77.43
C ARG A 39 -33.53 31.75 -78.16
N LYS A 40 -32.90 30.71 -77.62
CA LYS A 40 -32.85 29.35 -78.21
C LYS A 40 -34.09 28.47 -77.97
N GLU A 41 -35.11 28.95 -77.24
CA GLU A 41 -36.32 28.21 -76.90
C GLU A 41 -37.49 28.50 -77.86
N ARG A 42 -38.47 27.58 -77.94
CA ARG A 42 -39.70 27.76 -78.74
C ARG A 42 -40.47 29.00 -78.27
N GLY A 43 -40.61 30.00 -79.15
CA GLY A 43 -41.39 31.21 -78.88
C GLY A 43 -40.79 32.52 -79.40
N GLY A 44 -39.52 32.54 -79.79
CA GLY A 44 -38.85 33.74 -80.32
C GLY A 44 -38.69 34.85 -79.27
N GLY A 45 -37.51 35.47 -79.21
CA GLY A 45 -37.24 36.52 -78.23
C GLY A 45 -35.79 36.96 -78.21
N ILE A 46 -35.52 38.08 -77.57
CA ILE A 46 -34.18 38.68 -77.44
C ILE A 46 -33.74 38.57 -75.97
N GLU A 47 -32.52 38.11 -75.74
CA GLU A 47 -31.87 38.08 -74.42
C GLU A 47 -30.64 38.99 -74.42
N TYR A 48 -30.40 39.69 -73.31
CA TYR A 48 -29.33 40.68 -73.17
C TYR A 48 -28.19 40.15 -72.31
N HIS A 49 -26.94 40.47 -72.69
CA HIS A 49 -25.76 40.05 -71.96
C HIS A 49 -25.60 40.78 -70.62
N ILE A 50 -25.13 40.07 -69.58
CA ILE A 50 -24.99 40.59 -68.21
C ILE A 50 -24.07 41.82 -68.09
N ASP A 51 -23.12 41.99 -69.01
CA ASP A 51 -22.15 43.10 -68.99
C ASP A 51 -22.75 44.44 -69.45
N CYS A 52 -23.92 44.42 -70.08
CA CYS A 52 -24.61 45.64 -70.48
C CYS A 52 -25.47 46.23 -69.35
N LEU A 53 -25.57 45.55 -68.20
CA LEU A 53 -26.29 46.05 -67.04
C LEU A 53 -25.49 47.14 -66.30
N PRO A 54 -26.17 48.12 -65.67
CA PRO A 54 -25.51 49.08 -64.79
C PRO A 54 -24.70 48.38 -63.69
N GLU A 55 -23.57 48.97 -63.31
CA GLU A 55 -22.57 48.34 -62.42
C GLU A 55 -23.19 47.81 -61.11
N ARG A 56 -24.08 48.58 -60.47
CA ARG A 56 -24.83 48.17 -59.26
C ARG A 56 -25.79 46.99 -59.51
N ALA A 57 -26.41 46.91 -60.69
CA ALA A 57 -27.30 45.81 -61.05
C ALA A 57 -26.51 44.53 -61.34
N ARG A 58 -25.35 44.65 -62.01
CA ARG A 58 -24.42 43.55 -62.31
C ARG A 58 -23.90 42.90 -61.02
N GLU A 59 -23.52 43.70 -60.03
CA GLU A 59 -23.08 43.19 -58.72
C GLU A 59 -24.16 42.39 -57.99
N ILE A 60 -25.41 42.87 -57.99
CA ILE A 60 -26.54 42.19 -57.33
C ILE A 60 -26.88 40.86 -58.03
N VAL A 61 -26.87 40.83 -59.36
CA VAL A 61 -27.13 39.61 -60.15
C VAL A 61 -26.01 38.59 -59.92
N LYS A 62 -24.74 39.03 -59.96
CA LYS A 62 -23.59 38.19 -59.61
C LYS A 62 -23.73 37.62 -58.19
N ARG A 63 -24.05 38.46 -57.20
CA ARG A 63 -24.23 38.04 -55.79
C ARG A 63 -25.37 37.02 -55.61
N ARG A 64 -26.50 37.18 -56.31
CA ARG A 64 -27.61 36.22 -56.28
C ARG A 64 -27.26 34.88 -56.93
N LEU A 65 -26.56 34.90 -58.06
CA LEU A 65 -26.00 33.70 -58.70
C LEU A 65 -25.02 32.98 -57.78
N PHE A 66 -24.11 33.72 -57.13
CA PHE A 66 -23.19 33.15 -56.15
C PHE A 66 -23.94 32.47 -55.00
N ASN A 67 -24.96 33.11 -54.44
CA ASN A 67 -25.76 32.53 -53.36
C ASN A 67 -26.55 31.28 -53.79
N GLN A 68 -27.03 31.21 -55.04
CA GLN A 68 -27.73 30.03 -55.58
C GLN A 68 -26.79 28.85 -55.86
N VAL A 69 -25.58 29.13 -56.34
CA VAL A 69 -24.53 28.11 -56.60
C VAL A 69 -23.89 27.61 -55.30
N VAL A 70 -23.98 28.39 -54.22
CA VAL A 70 -23.63 27.96 -52.86
C VAL A 70 -24.64 27.00 -52.26
N ALA A 71 -25.91 27.04 -52.69
CA ALA A 71 -26.97 26.15 -52.21
C ALA A 71 -27.03 24.78 -52.94
N SER A 72 -26.30 24.60 -54.04
CA SER A 72 -26.32 23.39 -54.87
C SER A 72 -24.89 22.85 -55.04
N ALA A 73 -24.58 21.72 -54.39
CA ALA A 73 -23.25 21.12 -54.38
C ALA A 73 -23.30 19.69 -54.93
N GLU A 74 -22.33 19.30 -55.77
CA GLU A 74 -21.60 18.03 -55.74
C GLU A 74 -20.48 17.96 -56.83
N HIS A 75 -19.29 17.52 -56.42
CA HIS A 75 -18.11 17.00 -57.18
C HIS A 75 -17.03 17.88 -57.90
N CYS A 76 -15.76 17.53 -57.56
CA CYS A 76 -14.43 17.54 -58.27
C CYS A 76 -13.76 18.85 -58.77
N GLN A 77 -12.44 18.93 -59.09
CA GLN A 77 -11.12 18.53 -58.54
C GLN A 77 -10.09 19.63 -58.99
N ALA A 78 -8.83 19.59 -58.50
CA ALA A 78 -7.77 20.63 -58.46
C ALA A 78 -7.12 21.02 -59.83
N ASP A 79 -6.27 22.04 -60.03
CA ASP A 79 -4.95 22.35 -59.42
C ASP A 79 -4.40 23.74 -59.88
N ALA A 80 -3.55 24.42 -59.07
CA ALA A 80 -2.38 25.24 -59.52
C ALA A 80 -1.66 26.00 -58.37
N ARG A 81 -0.32 25.88 -58.33
CA ARG A 81 0.65 26.26 -57.28
C ARG A 81 0.97 27.76 -57.18
N VAL A 82 1.05 28.34 -55.96
CA VAL A 82 1.70 29.65 -55.71
C VAL A 82 2.27 29.81 -54.27
N SER A 83 3.32 30.63 -54.18
CA SER A 83 4.23 31.07 -53.09
C SER A 83 3.73 31.10 -51.61
N VAL A 84 4.45 30.38 -50.75
CA VAL A 84 4.35 30.32 -49.26
C VAL A 84 5.34 31.30 -48.56
N THR A 85 5.16 31.66 -47.29
CA THR A 85 6.11 32.47 -46.49
C THR A 85 7.47 31.77 -46.26
N SER A 86 8.57 32.51 -46.04
CA SER A 86 9.94 31.95 -45.97
C SER A 86 10.13 30.89 -44.87
N LYS A 87 9.58 31.11 -43.67
CA LYS A 87 9.68 30.18 -42.54
C LYS A 87 8.90 28.88 -42.76
N ALA A 88 7.65 28.98 -43.23
CA ALA A 88 6.82 27.79 -43.47
C ALA A 88 7.33 26.96 -44.66
N ARG A 89 7.99 27.59 -45.64
CA ARG A 89 8.72 26.85 -46.69
C ARG A 89 9.90 26.06 -46.14
N GLN A 90 10.70 26.66 -45.27
CA GLN A 90 11.85 25.98 -44.63
C GLN A 90 11.36 24.79 -43.80
N GLU A 91 10.30 24.98 -43.00
CA GLU A 91 9.69 23.93 -42.20
C GLU A 91 9.11 22.79 -43.06
N LEU A 92 8.45 23.12 -44.16
CA LEU A 92 7.97 22.15 -45.14
C LEU A 92 9.10 21.37 -45.82
N VAL A 93 10.21 22.03 -46.17
CA VAL A 93 11.41 21.36 -46.72
C VAL A 93 12.01 20.39 -45.70
N LEU A 94 12.06 20.78 -44.42
CA LEU A 94 12.55 19.93 -43.33
C LEU A 94 11.64 18.72 -43.11
N MET A 95 10.31 18.91 -43.11
CA MET A 95 9.34 17.81 -42.97
C MET A 95 9.37 16.84 -44.16
N ARG A 96 9.65 17.32 -45.37
CA ARG A 96 9.84 16.45 -46.55
C ARG A 96 11.12 15.62 -46.47
N LYS A 97 12.21 16.20 -45.95
CA LYS A 97 13.46 15.47 -45.71
C LYS A 97 13.32 14.43 -44.59
N CYS A 98 12.51 14.72 -43.57
CA CYS A 98 12.30 13.86 -42.42
C CYS A 98 10.80 13.73 -42.09
N PRO A 99 10.06 12.77 -42.69
CA PRO A 99 8.62 12.59 -42.45
C PRO A 99 8.25 12.35 -40.98
N ALA A 100 9.13 11.69 -40.20
CA ALA A 100 8.95 11.49 -38.76
C ALA A 100 8.90 12.80 -37.95
N LEU A 101 9.43 13.90 -38.49
CA LEU A 101 9.29 15.23 -37.87
C LEU A 101 7.82 15.69 -37.94
N ALA A 102 7.15 15.47 -39.08
CA ALA A 102 5.77 15.90 -39.29
C ALA A 102 4.81 15.16 -38.35
N THR A 103 4.98 13.85 -38.17
CA THR A 103 4.18 13.06 -37.23
C THR A 103 4.39 13.53 -35.80
N ARG A 104 5.65 13.70 -35.37
CA ARG A 104 5.97 14.19 -34.03
C ARG A 104 5.40 15.57 -33.74
N GLU A 105 5.46 16.50 -34.70
CA GLU A 105 4.87 17.83 -34.51
C GLU A 105 3.33 17.79 -34.53
N ALA A 106 2.72 16.92 -35.35
CA ALA A 106 1.27 16.69 -35.35
C ALA A 106 0.75 16.11 -34.02
N ASP A 107 1.52 15.22 -33.39
CA ASP A 107 1.19 14.63 -32.09
C ASP A 107 1.21 15.65 -30.94
N LYS A 108 2.00 16.73 -31.08
CA LYS A 108 2.05 17.82 -30.09
C LYS A 108 0.88 18.81 -30.18
N LEU A 109 0.12 18.79 -31.26
CA LEU A 109 -1.00 19.72 -31.46
C LEU A 109 -2.17 19.39 -30.53
N THR A 110 -2.77 20.42 -29.92
CA THR A 110 -4.00 20.24 -29.14
C THR A 110 -5.19 19.98 -30.05
N GLU A 111 -6.25 19.39 -29.50
CA GLU A 111 -7.51 19.16 -30.23
C GLU A 111 -8.07 20.46 -30.84
N GLN A 112 -8.07 21.55 -30.08
CA GLN A 112 -8.46 22.87 -30.60
C GLN A 112 -7.59 23.32 -31.77
N GLN A 113 -6.28 23.07 -31.76
CA GLN A 113 -5.40 23.43 -32.87
C GLN A 113 -5.68 22.61 -34.12
N ARG A 114 -6.01 21.32 -33.95
CA ARG A 114 -6.43 20.45 -35.05
C ARG A 114 -7.74 20.94 -35.67
N LEU A 115 -8.74 21.27 -34.86
CA LEU A 115 -10.00 21.86 -35.32
C LEU A 115 -9.80 23.19 -36.06
N ILE A 116 -8.90 24.05 -35.58
CA ILE A 116 -8.54 25.30 -36.26
C ILE A 116 -7.91 25.01 -37.64
N ALA A 117 -7.01 24.03 -37.72
CA ALA A 117 -6.38 23.63 -38.97
C ALA A 117 -7.40 23.04 -39.97
N ASP A 118 -8.33 22.21 -39.48
CA ASP A 118 -9.41 21.63 -40.27
C ASP A 118 -10.36 22.72 -40.79
N ALA A 119 -10.75 23.67 -39.92
CA ALA A 119 -11.56 24.81 -40.31
C ALA A 119 -10.87 25.67 -41.39
N ARG A 120 -9.55 25.86 -41.29
CA ARG A 120 -8.76 26.52 -42.35
C ARG A 120 -8.78 25.72 -43.66
N CYS A 121 -8.70 24.39 -43.60
CA CYS A 121 -8.84 23.54 -44.79
C CYS A 121 -10.22 23.69 -45.45
N VAL A 122 -11.29 23.75 -44.65
CA VAL A 122 -12.66 23.96 -45.16
C VAL A 122 -12.75 25.28 -45.93
N LEU A 123 -12.20 26.36 -45.39
CA LEU A 123 -12.20 27.67 -46.07
C LEU A 123 -11.38 27.65 -47.36
N VAL A 124 -10.23 26.99 -47.37
CA VAL A 124 -9.39 26.86 -48.58
C VAL A 124 -10.11 26.03 -49.66
N ARG A 125 -10.78 24.94 -49.29
CA ARG A 125 -11.58 24.14 -50.23
C ARG A 125 -12.71 24.95 -50.85
N GLU A 126 -13.34 25.85 -50.10
CA GLU A 126 -14.35 26.75 -50.68
C GLU A 126 -13.73 27.77 -51.64
N VAL A 127 -12.52 28.30 -51.35
CA VAL A 127 -11.79 29.13 -52.31
C VAL A 127 -11.55 28.36 -53.62
N ASP A 128 -11.10 27.10 -53.55
CA ASP A 128 -10.91 26.26 -54.75
C ASP A 128 -12.22 26.06 -55.51
N ARG A 129 -13.33 25.82 -54.81
CA ARG A 129 -14.67 25.70 -55.41
C ARG A 129 -15.04 26.94 -56.21
N LEU A 130 -14.87 28.13 -55.63
CA LEU A 130 -15.17 29.41 -56.30
C LEU A 130 -14.26 29.66 -57.50
N ARG A 131 -12.97 29.28 -57.41
CA ARG A 131 -12.03 29.39 -58.54
C ARG A 131 -12.46 28.53 -59.72
N ASN A 132 -12.86 27.29 -59.47
CA ASN A 132 -13.30 26.35 -60.51
C ASN A 132 -14.58 26.83 -61.21
N LEU A 133 -15.38 27.67 -60.56
CA LEU A 133 -16.63 28.23 -61.06
C LEU A 133 -16.47 29.54 -61.86
N SER A 134 -15.22 29.93 -62.19
CA SER A 134 -14.83 31.08 -63.04
C SER A 134 -14.38 32.37 -62.32
N GLU A 135 -14.04 32.32 -61.04
CA GLU A 135 -13.44 33.47 -60.33
C GLU A 135 -11.91 33.42 -60.29
N THR A 136 -11.28 34.59 -60.35
CA THR A 136 -9.83 34.69 -60.11
C THR A 136 -9.53 34.36 -58.65
N ARG A 137 -8.33 33.81 -58.35
CA ARG A 137 -7.92 33.52 -56.95
C ARG A 137 -8.12 34.73 -56.04
N ALA A 138 -7.73 35.91 -56.51
CA ALA A 138 -7.87 37.15 -55.75
C ALA A 138 -9.35 37.51 -55.51
N GLY A 139 -10.21 37.33 -56.51
CA GLY A 139 -11.66 37.53 -56.40
C GLY A 139 -12.31 36.59 -55.39
N ALA A 140 -12.03 35.28 -55.47
CA ALA A 140 -12.58 34.28 -54.56
C ALA A 140 -12.17 34.52 -53.08
N ILE A 141 -10.89 34.84 -52.84
CA ILE A 141 -10.39 35.15 -51.49
C ILE A 141 -10.99 36.46 -50.97
N ALA A 142 -11.09 37.50 -51.82
CA ALA A 142 -11.70 38.77 -51.45
C ALA A 142 -13.18 38.60 -51.10
N PHE A 143 -13.91 37.78 -51.87
CA PHE A 143 -15.31 37.46 -51.64
C PHE A 143 -15.53 36.75 -50.29
N ILE A 144 -14.82 35.65 -50.03
CA ILE A 144 -14.94 34.91 -48.75
C ILE A 144 -14.53 35.81 -47.57
N SER A 145 -13.48 36.62 -47.71
CA SER A 145 -13.06 37.55 -46.66
C SER A 145 -14.12 38.61 -46.38
N ALA A 146 -14.74 39.21 -47.41
CA ALA A 146 -15.79 40.22 -47.27
C ALA A 146 -17.06 39.63 -46.66
N GLU A 147 -17.56 38.51 -47.19
CA GLU A 147 -18.78 37.87 -46.70
C GLU A 147 -18.60 37.28 -45.29
N SER A 148 -17.39 36.84 -44.93
CA SER A 148 -17.08 36.40 -43.55
C SER A 148 -17.19 37.51 -42.51
N ARG A 149 -16.99 38.77 -42.91
CA ARG A 149 -17.12 39.96 -42.05
C ARG A 149 -18.57 40.42 -41.95
N ASN A 150 -19.31 40.29 -43.06
CA ASN A 150 -20.71 40.68 -43.14
C ASN A 150 -21.65 39.61 -42.55
N GLY A 151 -21.16 38.39 -42.31
CA GLY A 151 -21.95 37.28 -41.75
C GLY A 151 -22.91 36.65 -42.74
N SER A 152 -22.76 36.91 -44.05
CA SER A 152 -23.66 36.39 -45.09
C SER A 152 -23.18 35.07 -45.72
N LEU A 153 -22.15 34.45 -45.16
CA LEU A 153 -21.74 33.10 -45.56
C LEU A 153 -22.75 32.06 -45.04
N PRO A 154 -22.90 30.91 -45.74
CA PRO A 154 -23.65 29.76 -45.21
C PRO A 154 -23.18 29.38 -43.82
N GLU A 155 -24.12 28.90 -42.99
CA GLU A 155 -23.87 28.59 -41.57
C GLU A 155 -22.65 27.69 -41.36
N ARG A 156 -22.47 26.66 -42.20
CA ARG A 156 -21.30 25.77 -42.16
C ARG A 156 -19.97 26.52 -42.34
N LEU A 157 -19.92 27.45 -43.31
CA LEU A 157 -18.72 28.23 -43.61
C LEU A 157 -18.49 29.33 -42.56
N GLN A 158 -19.56 29.91 -42.03
CA GLN A 158 -19.47 30.89 -40.96
C GLN A 158 -18.91 30.26 -39.67
N ARG A 159 -19.37 29.05 -39.30
CA ARG A 159 -18.78 28.28 -38.19
C ARG A 159 -17.29 27.99 -38.43
N ALA A 160 -16.90 27.65 -39.66
CA ALA A 160 -15.50 27.42 -40.02
C ALA A 160 -14.66 28.71 -39.95
N VAL A 161 -15.20 29.87 -40.33
CA VAL A 161 -14.56 31.19 -40.16
C VAL A 161 -14.29 31.46 -38.68
N ASP A 162 -15.28 31.24 -37.83
CA ASP A 162 -15.19 31.50 -36.40
C ASP A 162 -14.17 30.58 -35.72
N GLN A 163 -14.10 29.32 -36.15
CA GLN A 163 -13.12 28.34 -35.68
C GLN A 163 -11.71 28.61 -36.23
N ALA A 164 -11.55 28.95 -37.50
CA ALA A 164 -10.25 29.19 -38.13
C ALA A 164 -9.50 30.41 -37.52
N ASN A 165 -10.25 31.36 -36.96
CA ASN A 165 -9.71 32.54 -36.31
C ASN A 165 -9.22 32.26 -34.88
N ALA A 166 -7.96 31.84 -34.78
CA ALA A 166 -7.30 31.50 -33.51
C ALA A 166 -7.13 32.68 -32.52
N ARG A 167 -7.28 33.93 -32.97
CA ARG A 167 -7.18 35.14 -32.11
C ARG A 167 -8.51 35.88 -32.12
N LYS A 168 -9.42 35.52 -31.21
CA LYS A 168 -10.68 36.24 -30.96
C LYS A 168 -10.41 37.62 -30.36
N GLY A 169 -10.05 38.57 -31.20
CA GLY A 169 -10.04 40.00 -30.88
C GLY A 169 -11.38 40.66 -31.21
N LYS A 170 -11.42 42.00 -31.20
CA LYS A 170 -12.62 42.78 -31.57
C LYS A 170 -13.01 42.73 -33.06
N ARG A 171 -12.25 42.02 -33.90
CA ARG A 171 -12.44 41.98 -35.37
C ARG A 171 -13.12 40.66 -35.76
N ALA A 172 -14.28 40.77 -36.41
CA ALA A 172 -15.02 39.63 -36.98
C ALA A 172 -14.45 39.21 -38.34
N GLY A 173 -14.59 37.92 -38.67
CA GLY A 173 -14.21 37.35 -39.97
C GLY A 173 -12.71 37.06 -40.16
N VAL A 174 -12.36 36.57 -41.35
CA VAL A 174 -10.97 36.23 -41.75
C VAL A 174 -10.44 37.29 -42.71
N SER A 175 -9.14 37.63 -42.60
CA SER A 175 -8.50 38.60 -43.50
C SER A 175 -8.07 37.96 -44.83
N VAL A 176 -8.12 38.74 -45.92
CA VAL A 176 -7.61 38.35 -47.25
C VAL A 176 -6.20 37.79 -47.15
N ARG A 177 -5.31 38.46 -46.42
CA ARG A 177 -3.91 38.03 -46.23
C ARG A 177 -3.81 36.65 -45.56
N SER A 178 -4.52 36.45 -44.45
CA SER A 178 -4.50 35.17 -43.73
C SER A 178 -5.06 34.03 -44.58
N LEU A 179 -6.17 34.26 -45.28
CA LEU A 179 -6.77 33.26 -46.17
C LEU A 179 -5.85 32.95 -47.36
N GLN A 180 -5.16 33.95 -47.90
CA GLN A 180 -4.16 33.77 -48.97
C GLN A 180 -2.94 32.98 -48.50
N GLU A 181 -2.47 33.21 -47.27
CA GLU A 181 -1.40 32.44 -46.64
C GLU A 181 -1.81 30.97 -46.44
N TRP A 182 -3.01 30.71 -45.89
CA TRP A 182 -3.53 29.35 -45.71
C TRP A 182 -3.73 28.63 -47.04
N TYR A 183 -4.24 29.34 -48.05
CA TYR A 183 -4.40 28.82 -49.40
C TYR A 183 -3.06 28.38 -50.01
N SER A 184 -2.04 29.24 -49.92
CA SER A 184 -0.69 28.90 -50.40
C SER A 184 -0.11 27.70 -49.65
N LEU A 185 -0.30 27.62 -48.33
CA LEU A 185 0.19 26.50 -47.51
C LEU A 185 -0.47 25.18 -47.90
N TYR A 186 -1.80 25.16 -48.00
CA TYR A 186 -2.58 23.97 -48.36
C TYR A 186 -2.11 23.34 -49.68
N HIS A 187 -1.93 24.17 -50.72
CA HIS A 187 -1.51 23.72 -52.05
C HIS A 187 -0.01 23.43 -52.16
N SER A 188 0.79 23.87 -51.19
CA SER A 188 2.20 23.48 -51.10
C SER A 188 2.41 22.11 -50.44
N THR A 189 1.41 21.61 -49.71
CA THR A 189 1.45 20.33 -48.99
C THR A 189 0.76 19.21 -49.77
N SER A 190 1.45 18.08 -49.92
CA SER A 190 0.90 16.86 -50.53
C SER A 190 0.33 15.91 -49.48
N ASP A 191 0.99 15.80 -48.32
CA ASP A 191 0.59 14.92 -47.22
C ASP A 191 -0.36 15.61 -46.23
N ALA A 192 -1.33 14.86 -45.72
CA ALA A 192 -2.33 15.34 -44.76
C ALA A 192 -1.67 15.74 -43.42
N THR A 193 -0.64 15.02 -42.98
CA THR A 193 0.06 15.31 -41.72
C THR A 193 0.81 16.64 -41.82
N GLN A 194 1.52 16.87 -42.92
CA GLN A 194 2.21 18.15 -43.19
C GLN A 194 1.21 19.31 -43.25
N ARG A 195 0.06 19.09 -43.88
CA ARG A 195 -1.03 20.08 -43.97
C ARG A 195 -1.57 20.45 -42.59
N LEU A 196 -1.79 19.45 -41.73
CA LEU A 196 -2.26 19.65 -40.37
C LEU A 196 -1.28 20.52 -39.56
N VAL A 197 0.01 20.21 -39.61
CA VAL A 197 1.04 20.96 -38.86
C VAL A 197 1.15 22.41 -39.33
N LEU A 198 1.21 22.64 -40.64
CA LEU A 198 1.42 23.98 -41.20
C LEU A 198 0.18 24.89 -41.11
N LEU A 199 -1.02 24.30 -41.17
CA LEU A 199 -2.27 25.05 -41.01
C LEU A 199 -2.69 25.20 -39.55
N ALA A 200 -2.08 24.49 -38.60
CA ALA A 200 -2.31 24.74 -37.18
C ALA A 200 -1.76 26.12 -36.76
N PRO A 201 -2.39 26.81 -35.79
CA PRO A 201 -1.84 28.05 -35.27
C PRO A 201 -0.57 27.77 -34.46
N GLY A 202 0.51 28.47 -34.79
CA GLY A 202 1.78 28.35 -34.07
C GLY A 202 1.64 28.72 -32.59
N GLN A 203 2.29 27.94 -31.72
CA GLN A 203 2.37 28.27 -30.29
C GLN A 203 3.49 29.30 -30.05
N PRO A 204 3.28 30.34 -29.22
CA PRO A 204 4.42 31.03 -28.63
C PRO A 204 5.22 30.00 -27.83
N GLY A 205 6.54 29.97 -28.03
CA GLY A 205 7.42 29.02 -27.36
C GLY A 205 7.22 29.09 -25.85
N LYS A 206 6.63 28.04 -25.27
CA LYS A 206 6.46 27.95 -23.81
C LYS A 206 7.86 27.81 -23.22
N LEU A 207 8.24 28.72 -22.32
CA LEU A 207 9.50 28.58 -21.57
C LEU A 207 9.46 27.25 -20.82
N GLN A 208 10.32 26.33 -21.21
CA GLN A 208 10.48 25.02 -20.59
C GLN A 208 11.51 25.10 -19.46
N PRO A 209 11.36 24.29 -18.40
CA PRO A 209 12.34 24.19 -17.30
C PRO A 209 13.77 23.96 -17.78
N ASP A 210 13.95 23.10 -18.77
CA ASP A 210 15.27 22.67 -19.26
C ASP A 210 16.01 23.78 -20.04
N ASN A 211 15.30 24.79 -20.54
CA ASN A 211 15.88 25.89 -21.34
C ASN A 211 16.12 27.16 -20.49
N CYS A 212 16.04 27.05 -19.17
CA CYS A 212 15.96 28.19 -18.28
C CYS A 212 17.12 28.15 -17.27
N ALA A 213 18.19 28.92 -17.52
CA ALA A 213 19.41 28.88 -16.71
C ALA A 213 19.16 29.13 -15.21
N TRP A 214 18.32 30.12 -14.88
CA TRP A 214 17.98 30.41 -13.48
C TRP A 214 17.21 29.28 -12.80
N TRP A 215 16.52 28.42 -13.55
CA TRP A 215 15.76 27.30 -12.99
C TRP A 215 16.67 26.26 -12.37
N VAL A 216 17.79 25.95 -13.03
CA VAL A 216 18.80 25.01 -12.52
C VAL A 216 19.37 25.52 -11.21
N ALA A 217 19.72 26.80 -11.14
CA ALA A 217 20.22 27.44 -9.93
C ALA A 217 19.17 27.48 -8.81
N PHE A 218 17.90 27.77 -9.10
CA PHE A 218 16.84 27.71 -8.08
C PHE A 218 16.66 26.29 -7.51
N LYS A 219 16.79 25.25 -8.35
CA LYS A 219 16.62 23.86 -7.91
C LYS A 219 17.66 23.39 -6.89
N SER A 220 18.87 23.94 -6.85
CA SER A 220 19.84 23.59 -5.80
C SER A 220 19.37 24.03 -4.40
N TYR A 221 18.66 25.16 -4.32
CA TYR A 221 18.07 25.67 -3.06
C TYR A 221 16.74 25.00 -2.71
N TYR A 222 15.94 24.65 -3.71
CA TYR A 222 14.64 24.01 -3.48
C TYR A 222 14.75 22.50 -3.25
N GLY A 223 15.69 21.83 -3.94
CA GLY A 223 15.93 20.39 -3.94
C GLY A 223 16.68 19.87 -2.72
N VAL A 224 16.41 20.42 -1.54
CA VAL A 224 17.08 20.05 -0.28
C VAL A 224 16.16 19.22 0.62
N PRO A 225 16.70 18.27 1.40
CA PRO A 225 15.91 17.38 2.26
C PRO A 225 15.35 18.09 3.51
N THR A 226 15.71 19.36 3.75
CA THR A 226 15.23 20.15 4.90
C THR A 226 13.72 20.48 4.83
N GLY A 227 13.08 20.23 3.69
CA GLY A 227 11.63 20.39 3.55
C GLY A 227 11.16 21.85 3.43
N GLU A 228 12.07 22.80 3.21
CA GLU A 228 11.74 24.24 3.15
C GLU A 228 10.65 24.57 2.12
N SER A 229 9.82 25.56 2.46
CA SER A 229 8.79 26.07 1.53
C SER A 229 9.43 26.70 0.29
N ALA A 230 8.71 26.70 -0.84
CA ALA A 230 9.17 27.34 -2.07
C ALA A 230 9.52 28.84 -1.86
N LYS A 231 8.81 29.51 -0.95
CA LYS A 231 9.05 30.91 -0.60
C LYS A 231 10.36 31.10 0.15
N ALA A 232 10.70 30.19 1.07
CA ALA A 232 11.98 30.22 1.79
C ALA A 232 13.16 29.96 0.83
N ALA A 233 13.04 28.94 -0.03
CA ALA A 233 14.05 28.65 -1.05
C ALA A 233 14.26 29.82 -2.02
N TRP A 234 13.18 30.50 -2.44
CA TRP A 234 13.28 31.66 -3.33
C TRP A 234 14.00 32.85 -2.70
N ARG A 235 13.84 33.08 -1.38
CA ARG A 235 14.57 34.15 -0.68
C ARG A 235 16.08 33.90 -0.70
N LYS A 236 16.51 32.67 -0.35
CA LYS A 236 17.93 32.28 -0.39
C LYS A 236 18.51 32.39 -1.81
N PHE A 237 17.74 31.93 -2.80
CA PHE A 237 18.11 32.04 -4.20
C PHE A 237 18.22 33.50 -4.65
N LYS A 238 17.33 34.38 -4.19
CA LYS A 238 17.38 35.82 -4.48
C LYS A 238 18.64 36.47 -3.91
N ASP A 239 18.98 36.19 -2.65
CA ASP A 239 20.16 36.76 -2.01
C ASP A 239 21.44 36.33 -2.75
N TRP A 240 21.53 35.05 -3.10
CA TRP A 240 22.61 34.53 -3.95
C TRP A 240 22.66 35.19 -5.35
N TRP A 241 21.52 35.36 -6.02
CA TRP A 241 21.45 35.97 -7.35
C TRP A 241 21.97 37.42 -7.34
N GLN A 242 21.62 38.17 -6.29
CA GLN A 242 22.06 39.56 -6.12
C GLN A 242 23.56 39.65 -5.82
N GLU A 243 24.12 38.68 -5.11
CA GLU A 243 25.56 38.63 -4.82
C GLU A 243 26.38 38.21 -6.04
N GLN A 244 25.99 37.15 -6.75
CA GLN A 244 26.73 36.63 -7.91
C GLN A 244 26.74 37.58 -9.11
N TYR A 245 25.62 38.26 -9.38
CA TYR A 245 25.48 39.14 -10.54
C TYR A 245 25.52 40.63 -10.17
N ARG A 246 26.15 40.98 -9.04
CA ARG A 246 26.27 42.35 -8.54
C ARG A 246 26.85 43.30 -9.59
N ASP A 247 27.87 42.85 -10.32
CA ASP A 247 28.59 43.65 -11.33
C ASP A 247 27.92 43.62 -12.72
N GLN A 248 26.78 42.92 -12.86
CA GLN A 248 26.08 42.71 -14.13
C GLN A 248 24.61 43.19 -14.04
N PRO A 249 24.35 44.50 -14.19
CA PRO A 249 23.02 45.08 -13.96
C PRO A 249 21.93 44.50 -14.86
N ALA A 250 22.28 44.09 -16.09
CA ALA A 250 21.33 43.46 -17.02
C ALA A 250 20.84 42.07 -16.53
N VAL A 251 21.71 41.27 -15.93
CA VAL A 251 21.36 39.93 -15.40
C VAL A 251 20.64 40.05 -14.06
N LEU A 252 20.99 41.04 -13.26
CA LEU A 252 20.31 41.36 -12.01
C LEU A 252 18.84 41.77 -12.26
N ALA A 253 18.57 42.54 -13.32
CA ALA A 253 17.22 42.89 -13.75
C ALA A 253 16.42 41.69 -14.30
N ALA A 254 17.09 40.64 -14.80
CA ALA A 254 16.47 39.42 -15.32
C ALA A 254 16.09 38.40 -14.23
N MET A 255 16.19 38.77 -12.95
CA MET A 255 15.85 37.91 -11.82
C MET A 255 14.37 37.46 -11.87
N PRO A 256 14.08 36.15 -11.70
CA PRO A 256 12.70 35.66 -11.71
C PRO A 256 11.93 36.07 -10.45
N SER A 257 10.68 36.51 -10.64
CA SER A 257 9.75 36.73 -9.53
C SER A 257 9.32 35.41 -8.87
N TYR A 258 8.86 35.47 -7.63
CA TYR A 258 8.32 34.30 -6.93
C TYR A 258 7.18 33.63 -7.73
N ASP A 259 6.31 34.40 -8.38
CA ASP A 259 5.25 33.87 -9.23
C ASP A 259 5.79 33.20 -10.51
N ALA A 260 6.93 33.65 -11.03
CA ALA A 260 7.62 32.95 -12.12
C ALA A 260 8.12 31.57 -11.64
N VAL A 261 8.68 31.49 -10.44
CA VAL A 261 9.10 30.23 -9.82
C VAL A 261 7.91 29.29 -9.60
N LEU A 262 6.80 29.76 -9.03
CA LEU A 262 5.59 28.94 -8.83
C LEU A 262 5.03 28.39 -10.14
N ARG A 263 5.01 29.22 -11.19
CA ARG A 263 4.61 28.79 -12.54
C ARG A 263 5.54 27.72 -13.11
N MET A 264 6.84 27.81 -12.84
CA MET A 264 7.82 26.79 -13.27
C MET A 264 7.69 25.50 -12.48
N LEU A 265 7.48 25.56 -11.15
CA LEU A 265 7.19 24.40 -10.31
C LEU A 265 5.92 23.66 -10.75
N LYS A 266 4.90 24.38 -11.24
CA LYS A 266 3.67 23.78 -11.77
C LYS A 266 3.88 23.08 -13.11
N LYS A 267 4.88 23.50 -13.90
CA LYS A 267 5.21 22.86 -15.18
C LYS A 267 6.04 21.60 -15.02
N GLU A 268 6.85 21.50 -13.96
CA GLU A 268 7.65 20.30 -13.72
C GLU A 268 6.77 19.12 -13.25
N PRO A 269 7.01 17.91 -13.79
CA PRO A 269 6.43 16.69 -13.24
C PRO A 269 6.77 16.52 -11.76
N LEU A 270 5.84 15.90 -11.02
CA LEU A 270 5.94 15.75 -9.57
C LEU A 270 7.24 15.08 -9.12
N TYR A 271 7.71 14.04 -9.81
CA TYR A 271 8.95 13.34 -9.47
C TYR A 271 10.20 14.24 -9.57
N ARG A 272 10.25 15.13 -10.56
CA ARG A 272 11.36 16.10 -10.72
C ARG A 272 11.29 17.18 -9.65
N ARG A 273 10.07 17.63 -9.31
CA ARG A 273 9.85 18.61 -8.25
C ARG A 273 10.30 18.12 -6.88
N MET A 274 10.13 16.83 -6.62
CA MET A 274 10.52 16.20 -5.34
C MET A 274 11.98 15.70 -5.34
N ALA A 275 12.69 15.76 -6.47
CA ALA A 275 14.07 15.33 -6.55
C ALA A 275 14.96 16.12 -5.56
N GLY A 276 15.78 15.39 -4.79
CA GLY A 276 16.63 15.96 -3.73
C GLY A 276 15.90 16.33 -2.43
N ARG A 277 14.57 16.51 -2.46
CA ARG A 277 13.74 16.81 -1.27
C ARG A 277 13.35 15.59 -0.46
N VAL A 278 13.26 14.44 -1.13
CA VAL A 278 12.90 13.16 -0.51
C VAL A 278 13.93 12.10 -0.90
N SER A 279 14.22 11.21 0.04
CA SER A 279 15.17 10.11 -0.12
C SER A 279 14.54 8.78 0.32
N GLY A 280 15.20 7.67 0.00
CA GLY A 280 14.78 6.33 0.42
C GLY A 280 13.34 5.97 -0.01
N SER A 281 12.58 5.40 0.92
CA SER A 281 11.20 4.95 0.68
C SER A 281 10.24 6.08 0.29
N ALA A 282 10.43 7.29 0.84
CA ALA A 282 9.61 8.45 0.50
C ALA A 282 9.83 8.90 -0.95
N LYS A 283 11.02 8.69 -1.52
CA LYS A 283 11.30 8.96 -2.94
C LYS A 283 10.55 7.99 -3.86
N ARG A 284 10.47 6.71 -3.50
CA ARG A 284 9.78 5.67 -4.29
C ARG A 284 8.29 5.97 -4.49
N ALA A 285 7.66 6.73 -3.59
CA ALA A 285 6.27 7.17 -3.76
C ALA A 285 6.06 8.07 -5.00
N TYR A 286 7.13 8.68 -5.52
CA TYR A 286 7.10 9.52 -6.72
C TYR A 286 7.72 8.84 -7.95
N GLU A 287 8.31 7.66 -7.77
CA GLU A 287 8.87 6.86 -8.85
C GLU A 287 7.80 5.92 -9.43
N VAL A 288 8.13 5.27 -10.53
CA VAL A 288 7.28 4.21 -11.07
C VAL A 288 7.29 3.03 -10.09
N TYR A 289 6.13 2.41 -9.89
CA TYR A 289 5.99 1.23 -9.04
C TYR A 289 5.60 0.01 -9.88
N SER A 290 6.04 -1.17 -9.45
CA SER A 290 5.64 -2.43 -10.05
C SER A 290 4.38 -2.94 -9.35
N LYS A 291 3.39 -3.38 -10.13
CA LYS A 291 2.21 -4.09 -9.60
C LYS A 291 2.46 -5.58 -9.66
N ARG A 292 2.28 -6.26 -8.53
CA ARG A 292 2.29 -7.73 -8.47
C ARG A 292 0.88 -8.24 -8.76
N ASP A 293 0.79 -9.17 -9.68
CA ASP A 293 -0.44 -9.91 -9.93
C ASP A 293 -0.46 -11.16 -9.06
N TRP A 294 -1.38 -11.20 -8.11
CA TRP A 294 -1.51 -12.29 -7.14
C TRP A 294 -2.39 -13.43 -7.64
N SER A 295 -3.08 -13.26 -8.78
CA SER A 295 -3.91 -14.30 -9.37
C SER A 295 -3.09 -15.46 -9.93
N MET A 296 -1.80 -15.24 -10.21
CA MET A 296 -0.87 -16.24 -10.74
C MET A 296 -0.36 -17.24 -9.71
N MET A 297 -0.48 -16.94 -8.41
CA MET A 297 -0.07 -17.86 -7.34
C MET A 297 -1.18 -18.90 -7.09
N PRO A 298 -0.92 -20.13 -6.65
CA PRO A 298 -1.99 -21.01 -6.15
C PRO A 298 -2.57 -20.48 -4.83
N VAL A 299 -3.70 -21.07 -4.37
CA VAL A 299 -4.14 -20.89 -2.98
C VAL A 299 -3.04 -21.40 -2.05
N ASN A 300 -2.81 -20.68 -0.94
CA ASN A 300 -1.65 -20.89 -0.07
C ASN A 300 -0.29 -20.72 -0.77
N GLY A 301 -0.24 -20.04 -1.91
CA GLY A 301 1.02 -19.80 -2.61
C GLY A 301 2.00 -18.97 -1.76
N VAL A 302 1.59 -17.78 -1.29
CA VAL A 302 2.42 -16.96 -0.41
C VAL A 302 1.62 -16.45 0.78
N TRP A 303 2.05 -16.80 1.98
CA TRP A 303 1.49 -16.24 3.21
C TRP A 303 2.33 -15.07 3.69
N ILE A 304 1.67 -14.01 4.15
CA ILE A 304 2.31 -12.78 4.60
C ILE A 304 1.94 -12.57 6.06
N SER A 305 2.92 -12.36 6.94
CA SER A 305 2.68 -12.12 8.36
C SER A 305 3.19 -10.77 8.83
N ASP A 306 2.51 -10.20 9.83
CA ASP A 306 2.99 -9.03 10.57
C ASP A 306 2.37 -8.96 11.97
N GLY A 307 3.15 -8.46 12.94
CA GLY A 307 2.74 -8.25 14.31
C GLY A 307 2.44 -6.78 14.58
N LYS A 308 1.36 -6.50 15.32
CA LYS A 308 0.99 -5.12 15.69
C LYS A 308 0.44 -5.05 17.11
N SER A 309 0.98 -4.12 17.89
CA SER A 309 0.39 -3.76 19.19
C SER A 309 -1.01 -3.19 19.02
N LEU A 310 -1.97 -3.67 19.81
CA LEU A 310 -3.35 -3.18 19.76
C LEU A 310 -3.45 -1.79 20.41
N ASP A 311 -4.25 -0.91 19.80
CA ASP A 311 -4.56 0.42 20.35
C ASP A 311 -5.60 0.34 21.49
N MET A 312 -5.36 -0.53 22.48
CA MET A 312 -6.19 -0.72 23.66
C MET A 312 -5.40 -1.31 24.84
N LYS A 313 -6.07 -1.46 25.99
CA LYS A 313 -5.54 -2.15 27.18
C LYS A 313 -6.41 -3.35 27.56
N VAL A 314 -5.76 -4.44 27.96
CA VAL A 314 -6.37 -5.69 28.46
C VAL A 314 -5.74 -6.06 29.80
N LEU A 315 -6.42 -6.87 30.62
CA LEU A 315 -5.82 -7.43 31.83
C LEU A 315 -4.82 -8.54 31.49
N HIS A 316 -3.64 -8.48 32.10
CA HIS A 316 -2.64 -9.52 31.97
C HIS A 316 -3.06 -10.80 32.70
N PRO A 317 -2.99 -11.99 32.06
CA PRO A 317 -3.51 -13.24 32.62
C PRO A 317 -2.84 -13.65 33.93
N ILE A 318 -1.54 -13.34 34.11
CA ILE A 318 -0.78 -13.70 35.32
C ILE A 318 -1.00 -12.71 36.48
N TYR A 319 -0.74 -11.42 36.26
CA TYR A 319 -0.68 -10.42 37.33
C TYR A 319 -1.88 -9.46 37.35
N ASN A 320 -2.89 -9.66 36.49
CA ASN A 320 -4.14 -8.92 36.44
C ASN A 320 -3.99 -7.39 36.41
N ARG A 321 -3.00 -6.89 35.67
CA ARG A 321 -2.79 -5.44 35.47
C ARG A 321 -3.02 -5.06 34.01
N PRO A 322 -3.45 -3.81 33.74
CA PRO A 322 -3.67 -3.34 32.38
C PRO A 322 -2.35 -3.28 31.60
N PHE A 323 -2.33 -3.87 30.41
CA PHE A 323 -1.20 -3.81 29.48
C PHE A 323 -1.68 -3.79 28.04
N THR A 324 -0.78 -3.52 27.09
CA THR A 324 -1.09 -3.55 25.65
C THR A 324 -0.61 -4.89 25.08
N PRO A 325 -1.52 -5.70 24.53
CA PRO A 325 -1.16 -6.95 23.87
C PRO A 325 -0.73 -6.71 22.42
N GLU A 326 -0.11 -7.72 21.83
CA GLU A 326 0.26 -7.73 20.43
C GLU A 326 -0.49 -8.82 19.67
N LEU A 327 -1.04 -8.46 18.52
CA LEU A 327 -1.75 -9.35 17.62
C LEU A 327 -0.88 -9.60 16.39
N THR A 328 -0.53 -10.85 16.14
CA THR A 328 0.10 -11.27 14.89
C THR A 328 -0.94 -11.90 13.99
N MET A 329 -0.99 -11.49 12.73
CA MET A 329 -1.89 -12.07 11.73
C MET A 329 -1.08 -12.59 10.54
N VAL A 330 -1.59 -13.64 9.92
CA VAL A 330 -1.08 -14.25 8.69
C VAL A 330 -2.19 -14.22 7.65
N ILE A 331 -1.90 -13.64 6.49
CA ILE A 331 -2.85 -13.49 5.38
C ILE A 331 -2.33 -14.19 4.12
N ASP A 332 -3.20 -14.89 3.42
CA ASP A 332 -2.89 -15.45 2.10
C ASP A 332 -2.84 -14.33 1.02
N GLY A 333 -1.75 -14.32 0.27
CA GLY A 333 -1.45 -13.30 -0.73
C GLY A 333 -2.40 -13.30 -1.93
N ARG A 334 -2.98 -14.45 -2.31
CA ARG A 334 -3.93 -14.53 -3.42
C ARG A 334 -5.35 -14.25 -2.96
N THR A 335 -5.82 -14.98 -1.96
CA THR A 335 -7.24 -15.01 -1.58
C THR A 335 -7.62 -13.95 -0.57
N ARG A 336 -6.63 -13.32 0.08
CA ARG A 336 -6.81 -12.34 1.18
C ARG A 336 -7.43 -12.95 2.43
N VAL A 337 -7.53 -14.27 2.53
CA VAL A 337 -8.01 -14.93 3.76
C VAL A 337 -6.97 -14.73 4.85
N VAL A 338 -7.41 -14.28 6.02
CA VAL A 338 -6.59 -14.35 7.24
C VAL A 338 -6.61 -15.80 7.70
N VAL A 339 -5.53 -16.52 7.40
CA VAL A 339 -5.40 -17.95 7.63
C VAL A 339 -5.03 -18.26 9.09
N GLY A 340 -4.21 -17.40 9.70
CA GLY A 340 -3.65 -17.66 11.02
C GLY A 340 -3.50 -16.38 11.84
N TRP A 341 -3.55 -16.52 13.16
CA TRP A 341 -3.31 -15.42 14.08
C TRP A 341 -2.86 -15.92 15.44
N SER A 342 -2.20 -15.05 16.20
CA SER A 342 -1.82 -15.30 17.60
C SER A 342 -1.88 -14.00 18.40
N LEU A 343 -2.13 -14.14 19.70
CA LEU A 343 -2.16 -13.02 20.63
C LEU A 343 -1.05 -13.21 21.67
N SER A 344 -0.15 -12.24 21.80
CA SER A 344 1.01 -12.35 22.69
C SER A 344 1.07 -11.23 23.71
N LEU A 345 1.77 -11.52 24.81
CA LEU A 345 1.96 -10.58 25.93
C LEU A 345 2.90 -9.43 25.57
N ALA A 346 3.79 -9.65 24.60
CA ALA A 346 4.75 -8.70 24.05
C ALA A 346 5.24 -9.22 22.69
N GLU A 347 6.02 -8.40 21.99
CA GLU A 347 6.66 -8.78 20.73
C GLU A 347 7.56 -10.00 20.94
N ASN A 348 7.18 -11.14 20.37
CA ASN A 348 7.85 -12.41 20.61
C ASN A 348 7.90 -13.24 19.33
N ARG A 349 9.05 -13.88 19.06
CA ARG A 349 9.23 -14.79 17.93
C ARG A 349 8.26 -15.97 17.95
N PHE A 350 7.92 -16.46 19.14
CA PHE A 350 7.00 -17.58 19.31
C PHE A 350 5.58 -17.21 18.87
N ALA A 351 5.18 -15.93 19.00
CA ALA A 351 3.87 -15.48 18.53
C ALA A 351 3.73 -15.64 17.01
N VAL A 352 4.78 -15.31 16.26
CA VAL A 352 4.80 -15.49 14.80
C VAL A 352 4.66 -16.96 14.44
N ALA A 353 5.45 -17.82 15.08
CA ALA A 353 5.37 -19.27 14.89
C ALA A 353 3.97 -19.82 15.25
N GLU A 354 3.37 -19.40 16.36
CA GLU A 354 2.03 -19.82 16.75
C GLU A 354 0.95 -19.39 15.74
N ALA A 355 1.08 -18.19 15.16
CA ALA A 355 0.15 -17.72 14.14
C ALA A 355 0.24 -18.57 12.86
N TYR A 356 1.45 -18.97 12.46
CA TYR A 356 1.65 -19.91 11.36
C TYR A 356 1.11 -21.30 11.68
N ARG A 357 1.37 -21.82 12.90
CA ARG A 357 0.83 -23.11 13.36
C ARG A 357 -0.70 -23.12 13.28
N HIS A 358 -1.35 -22.09 13.82
CA HIS A 358 -2.80 -21.91 13.73
C HIS A 358 -3.28 -21.86 12.28
N GLY A 359 -2.54 -21.18 11.39
CA GLY A 359 -2.87 -21.15 9.98
C GLY A 359 -2.79 -22.52 9.31
N MET A 360 -1.68 -23.22 9.50
CA MET A 360 -1.42 -24.51 8.85
C MET A 360 -2.33 -25.62 9.38
N GLU A 361 -2.73 -25.55 10.65
CA GLU A 361 -3.71 -26.47 11.26
C GLU A 361 -5.07 -26.37 10.58
N ASN A 362 -5.49 -25.18 10.14
CA ASN A 362 -6.81 -24.95 9.56
C ASN A 362 -6.84 -24.91 8.03
N PHE A 363 -5.76 -24.46 7.40
CA PHE A 363 -5.74 -24.17 5.96
C PHE A 363 -4.69 -24.96 5.18
N GLY A 364 -3.88 -25.78 5.84
CA GLY A 364 -2.77 -26.51 5.22
C GLY A 364 -1.52 -25.64 5.02
N LYS A 365 -0.46 -26.22 4.47
CA LYS A 365 0.86 -25.57 4.35
C LYS A 365 0.90 -24.56 3.20
N PRO A 366 1.62 -23.44 3.35
CA PRO A 366 1.97 -22.57 2.24
C PRO A 366 3.21 -23.03 1.49
N LEU A 367 3.36 -22.59 0.24
CA LEU A 367 4.61 -22.76 -0.51
C LEU A 367 5.68 -21.77 -0.01
N PHE A 368 5.30 -20.50 0.10
CA PHE A 368 6.18 -19.44 0.54
C PHE A 368 5.61 -18.71 1.75
N VAL A 369 6.49 -18.30 2.66
CA VAL A 369 6.16 -17.34 3.71
C VAL A 369 6.93 -16.06 3.49
N TYR A 370 6.32 -14.93 3.79
CA TYR A 370 6.91 -13.61 3.64
C TYR A 370 6.72 -12.81 4.93
N SER A 371 7.81 -12.66 5.68
CA SER A 371 7.81 -11.90 6.93
C SER A 371 8.87 -10.80 6.92
N ASP A 372 8.83 -9.91 7.93
CA ASP A 372 9.88 -8.90 8.07
C ASP A 372 11.21 -9.56 8.37
N ASN A 373 12.29 -8.89 7.97
CA ASN A 373 13.62 -9.30 8.38
C ASN A 373 13.81 -8.93 9.86
N GLY A 374 13.37 -9.81 10.76
CA GLY A 374 13.47 -9.64 12.19
C GLY A 374 14.93 -9.61 12.66
N GLY A 375 15.15 -9.24 13.93
CA GLY A 375 16.48 -9.36 14.53
C GLY A 375 17.03 -10.79 14.42
N GLY A 376 18.36 -10.93 14.43
CA GLY A 376 19.04 -12.20 14.05
C GLY A 376 18.61 -13.45 14.83
N GLU A 377 18.04 -13.33 16.03
CA GLU A 377 17.54 -14.47 16.82
C GLU A 377 16.14 -14.95 16.41
N LYS A 378 15.32 -14.09 15.80
CA LYS A 378 14.02 -14.47 15.22
C LYS A 378 14.23 -15.30 13.95
N ASN A 379 15.14 -14.84 13.10
CA ASN A 379 15.46 -15.50 11.84
C ASN A 379 16.07 -16.89 12.07
N LYS A 380 16.92 -17.08 13.10
CA LYS A 380 17.45 -18.42 13.40
C LYS A 380 16.38 -19.45 13.76
N MET A 381 15.39 -19.10 14.58
CA MET A 381 14.34 -20.05 14.98
C MET A 381 13.45 -20.47 13.79
N LEU A 382 13.20 -19.54 12.86
CA LEU A 382 12.32 -19.76 11.72
C LEU A 382 13.06 -20.39 10.54
N ASP A 383 14.29 -19.94 10.26
CA ASP A 383 14.99 -20.12 8.98
C ASP A 383 16.31 -20.88 9.07
N ASP A 384 16.73 -21.31 10.26
CA ASP A 384 17.93 -22.13 10.37
C ASP A 384 17.77 -23.38 9.49
N GLU A 385 18.81 -23.70 8.71
CA GLU A 385 18.76 -24.77 7.69
C GLU A 385 18.47 -26.14 8.32
N GLU A 386 18.92 -26.37 9.56
CA GLU A 386 18.77 -27.66 10.23
C GLU A 386 17.58 -27.66 11.20
N VAL A 387 17.45 -26.64 12.05
CA VAL A 387 16.46 -26.62 13.15
C VAL A 387 15.29 -25.65 12.93
N GLY A 388 15.33 -24.84 11.87
CA GLY A 388 14.30 -23.86 11.54
C GLY A 388 12.93 -24.52 11.33
N ILE A 389 11.88 -23.86 11.83
CA ILE A 389 10.49 -24.34 11.66
C ILE A 389 10.11 -24.45 10.17
N PHE A 390 10.44 -23.44 9.37
CA PHE A 390 10.08 -23.43 7.95
C PHE A 390 10.93 -24.42 7.15
N SER A 391 12.22 -24.54 7.45
CA SER A 391 13.13 -25.52 6.84
C SER A 391 12.63 -26.96 7.07
N ARG A 392 12.26 -27.31 8.31
CA ARG A 392 11.70 -28.63 8.66
C ARG A 392 10.39 -28.95 7.94
N MET A 393 9.57 -27.93 7.69
CA MET A 393 8.31 -28.10 6.99
C MET A 393 8.43 -27.93 5.47
N HIS A 394 9.64 -27.73 4.94
CA HIS A 394 9.87 -27.48 3.50
C HIS A 394 9.07 -26.29 2.97
N VAL A 395 9.03 -25.20 3.74
CA VAL A 395 8.38 -23.94 3.37
C VAL A 395 9.46 -22.89 3.12
N ASP A 396 9.44 -22.26 1.95
CA ASP A 396 10.45 -21.28 1.58
C ASP A 396 10.16 -19.91 2.24
N HIS A 397 11.06 -19.43 3.09
CA HIS A 397 10.93 -18.11 3.70
C HIS A 397 11.62 -17.02 2.89
N MET A 398 10.82 -16.07 2.41
CA MET A 398 11.25 -14.87 1.75
C MET A 398 11.30 -13.70 2.75
N THR A 399 12.44 -13.03 2.87
CA THR A 399 12.57 -11.83 3.72
C THR A 399 12.51 -10.54 2.89
N GLY A 400 11.98 -9.47 3.48
CA GLY A 400 11.94 -8.17 2.84
C GLY A 400 13.33 -7.52 2.70
N ILE A 401 13.57 -6.85 1.57
CA ILE A 401 14.76 -5.99 1.40
C ILE A 401 14.64 -4.81 2.39
N PRO A 402 15.65 -4.56 3.26
CA PRO A 402 15.63 -3.44 4.18
C PRO A 402 15.32 -2.11 3.48
N GLY A 403 14.37 -1.34 4.03
CA GLY A 403 13.95 -0.05 3.47
C GLY A 403 13.03 -0.14 2.25
N ASN A 404 12.37 -1.29 2.00
CA ASN A 404 11.33 -1.43 0.97
C ASN A 404 9.91 -1.69 1.54
N PRO A 405 9.20 -0.64 2.01
CA PRO A 405 7.86 -0.81 2.59
C PRO A 405 6.81 -1.32 1.58
N GLN A 406 7.03 -1.11 0.27
CA GLN A 406 6.03 -1.45 -0.75
C GLN A 406 5.80 -2.96 -0.91
N ALA A 407 6.70 -3.81 -0.42
CA ALA A 407 6.57 -5.26 -0.57
C ALA A 407 5.56 -5.90 0.40
N ARG A 408 5.13 -5.19 1.47
CA ARG A 408 4.23 -5.67 2.54
C ARG A 408 2.87 -4.97 2.60
N GLY A 409 2.51 -4.19 1.58
CA GLY A 409 1.31 -3.34 1.60
C GLY A 409 -0.03 -4.05 1.88
N ILE A 410 -0.11 -5.36 1.65
CA ILE A 410 -1.31 -6.18 1.94
C ILE A 410 -1.54 -6.27 3.45
N ILE A 411 -0.54 -6.75 4.20
CA ILE A 411 -0.66 -6.94 5.64
C ILE A 411 -0.68 -5.59 6.37
N GLU A 412 0.05 -4.58 5.88
CA GLU A 412 -0.01 -3.22 6.41
C GLU A 412 -1.43 -2.63 6.35
N ARG A 413 -2.13 -2.86 5.23
CA ARG A 413 -3.53 -2.42 5.08
C ARG A 413 -4.45 -3.19 6.03
N LEU A 414 -4.27 -4.51 6.15
CA LEU A 414 -5.05 -5.34 7.07
C LEU A 414 -4.87 -4.88 8.53
N ASN A 415 -3.63 -4.57 8.91
CA ASN A 415 -3.24 -4.03 10.22
C ASN A 415 -3.85 -2.65 10.50
N GLY A 416 -4.32 -1.94 9.47
CA GLY A 416 -5.10 -0.71 9.58
C GLY A 416 -6.61 -0.90 9.69
N VAL A 417 -7.13 -2.14 9.58
CA VAL A 417 -8.58 -2.45 9.54
C VAL A 417 -9.02 -3.34 10.70
N ILE A 418 -8.49 -4.57 10.81
CA ILE A 418 -8.94 -5.52 11.83
C ILE A 418 -8.59 -5.04 13.26
N PRO A 419 -7.32 -4.68 13.57
CA PRO A 419 -6.95 -4.27 14.92
C PRO A 419 -7.71 -3.04 15.41
N ILE A 420 -8.01 -2.08 14.52
CA ILE A 420 -8.72 -0.86 14.89
C ILE A 420 -10.21 -1.12 15.14
N ASN A 421 -10.86 -1.97 14.35
CA ASN A 421 -12.26 -2.34 14.56
C ASN A 421 -12.42 -3.13 15.86
N LEU A 422 -11.51 -4.08 16.10
CA LEU A 422 -11.44 -4.84 17.33
C LEU A 422 -11.28 -3.92 18.55
N ALA A 423 -10.26 -3.06 18.54
CA ALA A 423 -9.95 -2.20 19.69
C ALA A 423 -11.09 -1.24 20.04
N ARG A 424 -11.83 -0.75 19.04
CA ARG A 424 -13.01 0.13 19.24
C ARG A 424 -14.20 -0.54 19.92
N ARG A 425 -14.26 -1.87 19.97
CA ARG A 425 -15.30 -2.59 20.74
C ARG A 425 -15.15 -2.40 22.25
N PHE A 426 -13.97 -1.96 22.71
CA PHE A 426 -13.64 -1.87 24.13
C PHE A 426 -13.49 -0.43 24.62
N ALA A 427 -13.90 -0.18 25.87
CA ALA A 427 -13.78 1.12 26.52
C ALA A 427 -12.33 1.58 26.74
N THR A 428 -11.36 0.68 26.56
CA THR A 428 -9.92 0.93 26.77
C THR A 428 -9.20 1.38 25.51
N TYR A 429 -9.91 1.61 24.40
CA TYR A 429 -9.36 2.10 23.14
C TYR A 429 -8.58 3.42 23.33
N ASN A 430 -7.36 3.48 22.79
CA ASN A 430 -6.47 4.63 22.89
C ASN A 430 -5.82 5.04 21.55
N GLY A 431 -6.40 4.63 20.42
CA GLY A 431 -5.89 4.95 19.08
C GLY A 431 -6.13 6.41 18.64
N ARG A 432 -5.58 6.78 17.50
CA ARG A 432 -5.48 8.18 17.01
C ARG A 432 -6.81 8.96 16.91
N ASN A 433 -7.93 8.26 16.67
CA ASN A 433 -9.25 8.89 16.52
C ASN A 433 -10.07 8.95 17.82
N ALA A 434 -9.52 8.48 18.95
CA ALA A 434 -10.17 8.60 20.24
C ALA A 434 -10.13 10.05 20.74
N ASP A 435 -11.10 10.44 21.57
CA ASP A 435 -11.06 11.73 22.28
C ASP A 435 -9.79 11.78 23.18
N PRO A 436 -8.86 12.74 22.95
CA PRO A 436 -7.63 12.83 23.72
C PRO A 436 -7.88 12.99 25.23
N GLU A 437 -8.96 13.68 25.62
CA GLU A 437 -9.25 13.92 27.02
C GLU A 437 -9.76 12.65 27.71
N PHE A 438 -10.68 11.91 27.07
CA PHE A 438 -11.10 10.59 27.52
C PHE A 438 -9.91 9.63 27.70
N VAL A 439 -9.02 9.53 26.70
CA VAL A 439 -7.83 8.65 26.77
C VAL A 439 -6.92 9.05 27.92
N ARG A 440 -6.71 10.35 28.15
CA ARG A 440 -5.90 10.87 29.26
C ARG A 440 -6.51 10.52 30.62
N VAL A 441 -7.80 10.75 30.79
CA VAL A 441 -8.53 10.43 32.03
C VAL A 441 -8.51 8.92 32.29
N MET A 442 -8.82 8.12 31.28
CA MET A 442 -8.83 6.66 31.39
C MET A 442 -7.45 6.10 31.72
N SER A 443 -6.40 6.62 31.09
CA SER A 443 -5.01 6.24 31.38
C SER A 443 -4.63 6.54 32.84
N LYS A 444 -5.02 7.70 33.38
CA LYS A 444 -4.81 8.03 34.80
C LYS A 444 -5.53 7.06 35.74
N LYS A 445 -6.77 6.68 35.41
CA LYS A 445 -7.53 5.68 36.19
C LYS A 445 -6.85 4.32 36.18
N MET A 446 -6.34 3.86 35.04
CA MET A 446 -5.59 2.60 34.93
C MET A 446 -4.28 2.62 35.71
N VAL A 447 -3.54 3.74 35.70
CA VAL A 447 -2.32 3.89 36.51
C VAL A 447 -2.65 3.84 38.00
N SER A 448 -3.71 4.52 38.44
CA SER A 448 -4.19 4.47 39.82
C SER A 448 -4.56 3.04 40.24
N LEU A 449 -5.32 2.31 39.41
CA LEU A 449 -5.66 0.91 39.62
C LEU A 449 -4.40 0.03 39.73
N THR A 450 -3.44 0.21 38.82
CA THR A 450 -2.18 -0.55 38.81
C THR A 450 -1.38 -0.35 40.09
N ASN A 451 -1.31 0.88 40.60
CA ASN A 451 -0.63 1.21 41.84
C ASN A 451 -1.32 0.60 43.06
N ALA A 452 -2.65 0.62 43.11
CA ALA A 452 -3.41 -0.03 44.18
C ALA A 452 -3.19 -1.54 44.21
N LEU A 453 -3.20 -2.19 43.03
CA LEU A 453 -2.92 -3.62 42.89
C LEU A 453 -1.47 -3.98 43.27
N ARG A 454 -0.49 -3.11 42.97
CA ARG A 454 0.90 -3.30 43.42
C ARG A 454 1.06 -3.24 44.94
N GLN A 455 0.28 -2.37 45.60
CA GLN A 455 0.35 -2.15 47.04
C GLN A 455 -0.54 -3.10 47.84
N GLY A 456 -1.32 -3.98 47.19
CA GLY A 456 -2.25 -4.90 47.86
C GLY A 456 -3.38 -4.21 48.64
N LYS A 457 -3.71 -2.95 48.29
CA LYS A 457 -4.75 -2.16 48.99
C LYS A 457 -6.16 -2.56 48.53
N ALA A 458 -7.14 -2.40 49.42
CA ALA A 458 -8.54 -2.52 49.04
C ALA A 458 -8.90 -1.48 47.97
N LEU A 459 -9.50 -1.94 46.87
CA LEU A 459 -9.83 -1.10 45.72
C LEU A 459 -10.98 -0.13 46.05
N THR A 460 -10.83 1.14 45.68
CA THR A 460 -11.90 2.14 45.76
C THR A 460 -13.02 1.83 44.77
N THR A 461 -14.21 2.43 44.98
CA THR A 461 -15.37 2.24 44.08
C THR A 461 -15.04 2.58 42.63
N GLU A 462 -14.28 3.65 42.39
CA GLU A 462 -13.85 4.05 41.04
C GLU A 462 -12.84 3.06 40.44
N GLN A 463 -11.93 2.51 41.25
CA GLN A 463 -10.98 1.49 40.80
C GLN A 463 -11.68 0.17 40.45
N LYS A 464 -12.70 -0.24 41.22
CA LYS A 464 -13.54 -1.41 40.89
C LYS A 464 -14.29 -1.22 39.57
N ARG A 465 -14.88 -0.04 39.35
CA ARG A 465 -15.52 0.30 38.06
C ARG A 465 -14.51 0.27 36.92
N THR A 466 -13.33 0.85 37.12
CA THR A 466 -12.24 0.87 36.14
C THR A 466 -11.80 -0.56 35.80
N LEU A 467 -11.65 -1.44 36.78
CA LEU A 467 -11.30 -2.85 36.57
C LEU A 467 -12.33 -3.58 35.71
N GLY A 468 -13.63 -3.35 35.96
CA GLY A 468 -14.71 -3.96 35.18
C GLY A 468 -14.84 -3.44 33.73
N LEU A 469 -14.21 -2.31 33.39
CA LEU A 469 -14.17 -1.78 32.03
C LEU A 469 -13.03 -2.38 31.19
N ILE A 470 -12.05 -3.02 31.81
CA ILE A 470 -10.89 -3.57 31.12
C ILE A 470 -11.19 -5.02 30.79
N PRO A 471 -11.14 -5.42 29.51
CA PRO A 471 -11.40 -6.81 29.12
C PRO A 471 -10.33 -7.73 29.72
N ASP A 472 -10.72 -8.97 29.99
CA ASP A 472 -9.79 -10.04 30.29
C ASP A 472 -9.18 -10.65 29.01
N TRP A 473 -8.19 -11.52 29.20
CA TRP A 473 -7.47 -12.14 28.08
C TRP A 473 -8.37 -13.00 27.19
N ASN A 474 -9.29 -13.74 27.79
CA ASN A 474 -10.18 -14.66 27.07
C ASN A 474 -11.22 -13.89 26.25
N THR A 475 -11.83 -12.83 26.82
CA THR A 475 -12.76 -11.97 26.10
C THR A 475 -12.09 -11.32 24.89
N LEU A 476 -10.84 -10.87 25.03
CA LEU A 476 -10.08 -10.33 23.90
C LEU A 476 -9.81 -11.41 22.84
N THR A 477 -9.37 -12.59 23.26
CA THR A 477 -9.08 -13.72 22.36
C THR A 477 -10.31 -14.12 21.54
N GLN A 478 -11.48 -14.21 22.18
CA GLN A 478 -12.75 -14.48 21.49
C GLN A 478 -13.10 -13.36 20.50
N ALA A 479 -13.01 -12.10 20.93
CA ALA A 479 -13.32 -10.96 20.06
C ALA A 479 -12.41 -10.87 18.83
N VAL A 480 -11.14 -11.29 18.95
CA VAL A 480 -10.20 -11.39 17.81
C VAL A 480 -10.71 -12.43 16.82
N GLY A 481 -11.06 -13.64 17.28
CA GLY A 481 -11.61 -14.70 16.44
C GLY A 481 -12.85 -14.25 15.68
N GLU A 482 -13.80 -13.62 16.37
CA GLU A 482 -15.02 -13.10 15.75
C GLU A 482 -14.77 -12.02 14.69
N GLU A 483 -13.84 -11.08 14.93
CA GLU A 483 -13.54 -10.03 13.94
C GLU A 483 -12.82 -10.60 12.71
N ILE A 484 -11.95 -11.59 12.89
CA ILE A 484 -11.27 -12.29 11.79
C ILE A 484 -12.26 -13.13 10.98
N GLU A 485 -13.14 -13.89 11.65
CA GLU A 485 -14.18 -14.68 10.98
C GLU A 485 -15.11 -13.77 10.17
N LYS A 486 -15.57 -12.67 10.79
CA LYS A 486 -16.36 -11.65 10.10
C LYS A 486 -15.64 -11.10 8.87
N TYR A 487 -14.35 -10.79 8.98
CA TYR A 487 -13.56 -10.35 7.84
C TYR A 487 -13.52 -11.42 6.73
N ASN A 488 -13.16 -12.65 7.06
CA ASN A 488 -13.01 -13.73 6.09
C ASN A 488 -14.34 -14.07 5.38
N GLN A 489 -15.46 -14.08 6.10
CA GLN A 489 -16.76 -14.52 5.57
C GLN A 489 -17.55 -13.40 4.88
N SER A 490 -17.54 -12.18 5.43
CA SER A 490 -18.50 -11.13 5.05
C SER A 490 -17.89 -9.86 4.44
N HIS A 491 -16.57 -9.68 4.50
CA HIS A 491 -15.94 -8.45 4.02
C HIS A 491 -15.82 -8.44 2.49
N GLU A 492 -16.48 -7.49 1.83
CA GLU A 492 -16.30 -7.23 0.40
C GLU A 492 -14.91 -6.65 0.11
N HIS A 493 -14.01 -7.47 -0.43
CA HIS A 493 -12.62 -7.05 -0.64
C HIS A 493 -12.39 -6.49 -2.05
N SER A 494 -12.09 -5.19 -2.16
CA SER A 494 -11.96 -4.48 -3.44
C SER A 494 -10.91 -5.03 -4.44
N GLU A 495 -9.90 -5.76 -3.97
CA GLU A 495 -8.89 -6.41 -4.84
C GLU A 495 -9.33 -7.81 -5.34
N LEU A 496 -10.48 -8.33 -4.88
CA LEU A 496 -11.01 -9.63 -5.29
C LEU A 496 -12.05 -9.46 -6.43
N PRO A 497 -12.30 -10.52 -7.23
CA PRO A 497 -13.27 -10.47 -8.32
C PRO A 497 -14.67 -10.06 -7.85
N LYS A 498 -15.45 -9.50 -8.79
CA LYS A 498 -16.86 -9.17 -8.57
C LYS A 498 -17.77 -10.26 -9.11
N VAL A 499 -18.76 -10.64 -8.31
CA VAL A 499 -19.88 -11.49 -8.71
C VAL A 499 -21.15 -10.68 -8.49
N ASN A 500 -21.97 -10.54 -9.54
CA ASN A 500 -23.21 -9.73 -9.49
C ASN A 500 -23.01 -8.27 -9.03
N GLY A 501 -21.85 -7.68 -9.31
CA GLY A 501 -21.53 -6.28 -9.00
C GLY A 501 -20.94 -6.03 -7.60
N GLN A 502 -20.98 -7.02 -6.70
CA GLN A 502 -20.35 -6.98 -5.38
C GLN A 502 -19.01 -7.72 -5.40
N HIS A 503 -18.06 -7.29 -4.58
CA HIS A 503 -16.79 -8.01 -4.44
C HIS A 503 -16.99 -9.27 -3.59
N MET A 504 -16.30 -10.35 -3.94
CA MET A 504 -16.33 -11.57 -3.13
C MET A 504 -15.65 -11.33 -1.77
N SER A 505 -16.08 -12.11 -0.76
CA SER A 505 -15.35 -12.22 0.50
C SER A 505 -14.12 -13.11 0.35
N PRO A 506 -13.10 -12.95 1.21
CA PRO A 506 -11.89 -13.75 1.13
C PRO A 506 -12.15 -15.26 1.09
N LEU A 507 -13.01 -15.76 1.98
CA LEU A 507 -13.28 -17.20 2.09
C LEU A 507 -14.06 -17.71 0.87
N ALA A 508 -15.09 -16.98 0.42
CA ALA A 508 -15.86 -17.34 -0.77
C ALA A 508 -14.98 -17.39 -2.02
N TYR A 509 -14.03 -16.45 -2.15
CA TYR A 509 -13.08 -16.48 -3.27
C TYR A 509 -12.09 -17.63 -3.16
N ARG A 510 -11.63 -17.97 -1.94
CA ARG A 510 -10.78 -19.15 -1.71
C ARG A 510 -11.48 -20.44 -2.15
N GLU A 511 -12.72 -20.64 -1.73
CA GLU A 511 -13.55 -21.79 -2.12
C GLU A 511 -13.71 -21.86 -3.64
N PHE A 512 -14.07 -20.75 -4.27
CA PHE A 512 -14.20 -20.67 -5.73
C PHE A 512 -12.91 -21.07 -6.47
N VAL A 513 -11.74 -20.62 -6.01
CA VAL A 513 -10.46 -20.96 -6.64
C VAL A 513 -10.15 -22.44 -6.47
N LEU A 514 -10.35 -23.01 -5.27
CA LEU A 514 -10.12 -24.45 -5.06
C LEU A 514 -11.06 -25.32 -5.89
N GLU A 515 -12.33 -24.94 -6.03
CA GLU A 515 -13.28 -25.65 -6.87
C GLU A 515 -12.90 -25.59 -8.36
N THR A 516 -12.29 -24.49 -8.79
CA THR A 516 -11.97 -24.26 -10.21
C THR A 516 -10.61 -24.86 -10.61
N GLU A 517 -9.61 -24.76 -9.74
CA GLU A 517 -8.21 -25.10 -10.03
C GLU A 517 -7.74 -26.41 -9.36
N GLY A 518 -8.48 -26.90 -8.35
CA GLY A 518 -8.11 -28.07 -7.56
C GLY A 518 -7.46 -27.71 -6.21
N ASP A 519 -7.43 -28.71 -5.31
CA ASP A 519 -6.81 -28.59 -3.99
C ASP A 519 -5.56 -29.46 -3.91
N ASP A 520 -4.42 -28.85 -4.27
CA ASP A 520 -3.08 -29.46 -4.18
C ASP A 520 -2.36 -29.08 -2.88
N ILE A 521 -3.10 -28.68 -1.83
CA ILE A 521 -2.52 -28.23 -0.56
C ILE A 521 -2.10 -29.42 0.29
N GLU A 522 -0.88 -29.37 0.84
CA GLU A 522 -0.40 -30.35 1.81
C GLU A 522 -0.97 -30.03 3.21
N TYR A 523 -1.71 -30.99 3.78
CA TYR A 523 -2.28 -30.91 5.12
C TYR A 523 -1.49 -31.79 6.09
N MET A 524 -1.20 -31.25 7.28
CA MET A 524 -0.51 -31.98 8.35
C MET A 524 -1.49 -32.35 9.45
N THR A 525 -1.27 -33.47 10.12
CA THR A 525 -2.05 -33.80 11.31
C THR A 525 -1.73 -32.84 12.45
N ALA A 526 -2.68 -32.63 13.36
CA ALA A 526 -2.46 -31.77 14.54
C ALA A 526 -1.28 -32.25 15.42
N GLN A 527 -0.95 -33.54 15.38
CA GLN A 527 0.20 -34.09 16.12
C GLN A 527 1.52 -33.75 15.45
N GLU A 528 1.63 -33.95 14.13
CA GLU A 528 2.81 -33.56 13.35
C GLU A 528 3.06 -32.05 13.44
N LEU A 529 2.01 -31.23 13.33
CA LEU A 529 2.09 -29.78 13.48
C LEU A 529 2.61 -29.36 14.86
N ARG A 530 2.15 -30.02 15.94
CA ARG A 530 2.65 -29.72 17.29
C ARG A 530 4.14 -30.02 17.41
N ASP A 531 4.58 -31.17 16.92
CA ASP A 531 5.99 -31.60 16.98
C ASP A 531 6.90 -30.71 16.12
N MET A 532 6.46 -30.38 14.90
CA MET A 532 7.21 -29.54 13.95
C MET A 532 7.33 -28.08 14.37
N PHE A 533 6.45 -27.59 15.25
CA PHE A 533 6.53 -26.23 15.80
C PHE A 533 7.24 -26.15 17.15
N LEU A 534 7.68 -27.28 17.73
CA LEU A 534 8.55 -27.24 18.90
C LEU A 534 9.89 -26.57 18.52
N PRO A 535 10.32 -25.52 19.24
CA PRO A 535 11.63 -24.93 19.07
C PRO A 535 12.73 -25.97 19.30
N GLU A 536 13.76 -25.94 18.46
CA GLU A 536 14.87 -26.88 18.53
C GLU A 536 16.22 -26.15 18.67
N GLU A 537 17.11 -26.72 19.48
CA GLU A 537 18.50 -26.30 19.59
C GLU A 537 19.44 -27.50 19.38
N ILE A 538 20.59 -27.24 18.74
CA ILE A 538 21.64 -28.25 18.59
C ILE A 538 22.47 -28.28 19.87
N ARG A 539 22.53 -29.43 20.53
CA ARG A 539 23.31 -29.68 21.75
C ARG A 539 24.10 -30.97 21.63
N THR A 540 25.18 -31.07 22.38
CA THR A 540 25.98 -32.30 22.45
C THR A 540 25.46 -33.16 23.60
N ALA A 541 25.08 -34.40 23.32
CA ALA A 541 24.73 -35.36 24.36
C ALA A 541 26.01 -35.84 25.07
N ALA A 542 25.94 -36.02 26.39
CA ALA A 542 27.09 -36.47 27.18
C ALA A 542 26.64 -37.41 28.31
N ARG A 543 27.01 -38.68 28.23
CA ARG A 543 26.84 -39.72 29.26
C ARG A 543 25.41 -39.82 29.79
N GLY A 544 24.42 -39.81 28.90
CA GLY A 544 22.99 -39.86 29.25
C GLY A 544 22.38 -38.50 29.64
N TRP A 545 23.16 -37.42 29.61
CA TRP A 545 22.72 -36.07 29.93
C TRP A 545 22.74 -35.16 28.71
N ILE A 546 21.85 -34.17 28.73
CA ILE A 546 21.89 -33.05 27.80
C ILE A 546 21.52 -31.76 28.51
N GLN A 547 22.27 -30.70 28.21
CA GLN A 547 22.06 -29.40 28.84
C GLN A 547 21.38 -28.45 27.85
N LEU A 548 20.27 -27.84 28.27
CA LEU A 548 19.55 -26.82 27.54
C LEU A 548 19.44 -25.57 28.42
N GLY A 549 20.21 -24.53 28.08
CA GLY A 549 20.35 -23.34 28.93
C GLY A 549 20.95 -23.69 30.31
N THR A 550 20.18 -23.44 31.37
CA THR A 550 20.55 -23.79 32.76
C THR A 550 20.00 -25.13 33.23
N ASN A 551 19.19 -25.81 32.41
CA ASN A 551 18.50 -27.04 32.80
C ASN A 551 19.24 -28.27 32.26
N ASP A 552 19.33 -29.30 33.11
CA ASP A 552 19.93 -30.59 32.77
C ASP A 552 18.82 -31.66 32.62
N TYR A 553 18.82 -32.35 31.49
CA TYR A 553 17.86 -33.40 31.15
C TYR A 553 18.56 -34.75 31.06
N PHE A 554 17.89 -35.81 31.49
CA PHE A 554 18.44 -37.17 31.52
C PHE A 554 17.51 -38.18 30.83
N ALA A 555 18.12 -39.06 30.05
CA ALA A 555 17.54 -40.30 29.54
C ALA A 555 18.64 -41.36 29.49
N LYS A 556 18.30 -42.65 29.65
CA LYS A 556 19.32 -43.72 29.56
C LYS A 556 19.76 -43.94 28.12
N GLU A 557 18.80 -43.80 27.21
CA GLU A 557 18.89 -43.97 25.77
C GLU A 557 19.85 -42.96 25.12
N LEU A 558 20.05 -41.80 25.76
CA LEU A 558 21.05 -40.79 25.34
C LEU A 558 22.48 -41.32 25.27
N ILE A 559 22.77 -42.48 25.88
CA ILE A 559 24.08 -43.13 25.76
C ILE A 559 24.38 -43.60 24.33
N GLU A 560 23.35 -43.86 23.51
CA GLU A 560 23.49 -44.30 22.12
C GLU A 560 24.02 -43.21 21.18
N VAL A 561 23.96 -41.95 21.63
CA VAL A 561 24.40 -40.75 20.91
C VAL A 561 25.44 -39.97 21.72
N ASP A 562 26.23 -40.66 22.56
CA ASP A 562 27.24 -40.01 23.42
C ASP A 562 28.26 -39.21 22.58
N GLN A 563 28.48 -37.95 22.96
CA GLN A 563 29.35 -36.98 22.29
C GLN A 563 28.91 -36.59 20.87
N GLU A 564 27.77 -37.07 20.40
CA GLU A 564 27.17 -36.65 19.14
C GLU A 564 26.37 -35.34 19.32
N LYS A 565 26.29 -34.58 18.23
CA LYS A 565 25.38 -33.43 18.16
C LYS A 565 23.97 -33.94 17.86
N VAL A 566 23.03 -33.54 18.69
CA VAL A 566 21.61 -33.89 18.57
C VAL A 566 20.75 -32.64 18.60
N ARG A 567 19.55 -32.75 18.04
CA ARG A 567 18.51 -31.73 18.06
C ARG A 567 17.66 -31.95 19.29
N VAL A 568 17.47 -30.89 20.07
CA VAL A 568 16.68 -30.92 21.31
C VAL A 568 15.45 -30.05 21.11
N ALA A 569 14.31 -30.70 20.91
CA ALA A 569 13.01 -30.04 20.85
C ALA A 569 12.45 -29.85 22.26
N PHE A 570 12.00 -28.64 22.59
CA PHE A 570 11.51 -28.32 23.94
C PHE A 570 10.26 -27.45 23.90
N ASN A 571 9.41 -27.53 24.93
CA ASN A 571 8.25 -26.66 25.06
C ASN A 571 8.63 -25.40 25.88
N PRO A 572 8.48 -24.18 25.34
CA PRO A 572 8.78 -22.95 26.09
C PRO A 572 7.93 -22.75 27.35
N HIS A 573 6.75 -23.36 27.41
CA HIS A 573 5.82 -23.25 28.54
C HIS A 573 5.96 -24.38 29.55
N ASP A 574 6.56 -25.51 29.16
CA ASP A 574 6.76 -26.67 30.01
C ASP A 574 8.17 -27.24 29.85
N ALA A 575 8.97 -27.11 30.90
CA ALA A 575 10.36 -27.53 30.93
C ALA A 575 10.55 -28.95 31.48
N GLN A 576 9.49 -29.72 31.76
CA GLN A 576 9.61 -31.04 32.38
C GLN A 576 10.33 -32.07 31.50
N GLU A 577 10.08 -32.03 30.19
CA GLU A 577 10.64 -32.99 29.25
C GLU A 577 11.11 -32.32 27.96
N VAL A 578 12.05 -32.97 27.28
CA VAL A 578 12.57 -32.57 25.97
C VAL A 578 12.65 -33.80 25.06
N TYR A 579 12.44 -33.59 23.76
CA TYR A 579 12.49 -34.64 22.75
C TYR A 579 13.80 -34.54 21.98
N ILE A 580 14.50 -35.66 21.85
CA ILE A 580 15.85 -35.71 21.30
C ILE A 580 15.84 -36.46 19.98
N ARG A 581 16.41 -35.83 18.96
CA ARG A 581 16.55 -36.37 17.60
C ARG A 581 17.99 -36.27 17.11
N ARG A 582 18.41 -37.17 16.25
CA ARG A 582 19.67 -37.03 15.49
C ARG A 582 19.55 -35.87 14.48
N LEU A 583 20.66 -35.43 13.91
CA LEU A 583 20.65 -34.33 12.93
C LEU A 583 19.80 -34.66 11.68
N ASP A 584 19.74 -35.94 11.30
CA ASP A 584 18.88 -36.46 10.22
C ASP A 584 17.38 -36.49 10.56
N GLY A 585 16.99 -36.12 11.79
CA GLY A 585 15.61 -36.11 12.27
C GLY A 585 15.16 -37.40 12.96
N THR A 586 16.00 -38.45 13.00
CA THR A 586 15.63 -39.73 13.64
C THR A 586 15.40 -39.54 15.14
N PHE A 587 14.23 -39.94 15.64
CA PHE A 587 13.90 -39.87 17.07
C PHE A 587 14.77 -40.83 17.89
N VAL A 588 15.36 -40.31 18.98
CA VAL A 588 16.21 -41.08 19.89
C VAL A 588 15.44 -41.39 21.17
N CYS A 589 15.04 -40.36 21.92
CA CYS A 589 14.36 -40.53 23.20
C CYS A 589 13.73 -39.24 23.73
N THR A 590 12.91 -39.37 24.77
CA THR A 590 12.43 -38.25 25.61
C THR A 590 13.27 -38.17 26.87
N ALA A 591 13.87 -37.02 27.17
CA ALA A 591 14.69 -36.80 28.35
C ALA A 591 13.97 -35.92 29.38
N ILE A 592 14.11 -36.29 30.66
CA ILE A 592 13.35 -35.69 31.77
C ILE A 592 14.26 -34.75 32.56
N TRP A 593 13.73 -33.58 32.92
CA TRP A 593 14.44 -32.58 33.71
C TRP A 593 14.87 -33.14 35.07
N ASN A 594 16.16 -33.04 35.39
CA ASN A 594 16.76 -33.60 36.60
C ASN A 594 16.45 -35.09 36.81
N GLY A 595 16.13 -35.85 35.75
CA GLY A 595 15.60 -37.22 35.85
C GLY A 595 16.48 -38.21 36.61
N ASN A 596 17.79 -37.95 36.70
CA ASN A 596 18.74 -38.75 37.48
C ASN A 596 19.48 -37.95 38.56
N LYS A 597 18.94 -36.79 38.95
CA LYS A 597 19.47 -35.98 40.05
C LYS A 597 18.91 -36.50 41.37
N ARG A 598 19.77 -36.97 42.25
CA ARG A 598 19.38 -37.45 43.59
C ARG A 598 19.88 -36.47 44.65
N ALA A 599 19.10 -36.31 45.72
CA ALA A 599 19.57 -35.58 46.89
C ALA A 599 20.83 -36.28 47.45
N PRO A 600 21.87 -35.53 47.89
CA PRO A 600 23.11 -36.12 48.40
C PRO A 600 22.87 -37.04 49.60
N VAL A 601 21.79 -36.77 50.35
CA VAL A 601 21.33 -37.58 51.47
C VAL A 601 19.80 -37.71 51.33
N PRO A 602 19.21 -38.90 51.54
CA PRO A 602 17.75 -39.07 51.53
C PRO A 602 17.07 -38.11 52.50
N VAL A 603 15.98 -37.46 52.08
CA VAL A 603 15.26 -36.44 52.87
C VAL A 603 14.87 -36.99 54.25
N ALA A 604 14.40 -38.24 54.32
CA ALA A 604 14.08 -38.92 55.57
C ALA A 604 15.27 -39.02 56.55
N ARG A 605 16.51 -39.18 56.04
CA ARG A 605 17.72 -39.22 56.88
C ARG A 605 18.11 -37.83 57.37
N VAL A 606 17.88 -36.80 56.56
CA VAL A 606 18.09 -35.39 56.96
C VAL A 606 17.06 -34.99 58.01
N GLU A 607 15.78 -35.31 57.82
CA GLU A 607 14.70 -35.05 58.78
C GLU A 607 14.95 -35.79 60.10
N LYS A 608 15.34 -37.07 60.04
CA LYS A 608 15.73 -37.83 61.23
C LYS A 608 16.90 -37.20 61.96
N ALA A 609 17.94 -36.77 61.23
CA ALA A 609 19.09 -36.08 61.82
C ALA A 609 18.72 -34.71 62.43
N MET A 610 17.78 -33.97 61.82
CA MET A 610 17.23 -32.72 62.35
C MET A 610 16.39 -32.97 63.61
N GLN A 611 15.53 -33.98 63.63
CA GLN A 611 14.75 -34.40 64.80
C GLN A 611 15.66 -34.85 65.95
N GLU A 612 16.68 -35.65 65.66
CA GLU A 612 17.68 -36.06 66.65
C GLU A 612 18.50 -34.87 67.17
N ARG A 613 18.76 -33.85 66.34
CA ARG A 613 19.42 -32.61 66.77
C ARG A 613 18.51 -31.76 67.67
N ALA A 614 17.24 -31.61 67.31
CA ALA A 614 16.23 -30.93 68.12
C ALA A 614 16.03 -31.63 69.47
N ASN A 615 15.92 -32.96 69.46
CA ASN A 615 15.82 -33.78 70.69
C ASN A 615 17.07 -33.65 71.57
N ARG A 616 18.27 -33.58 70.99
CA ARG A 616 19.51 -33.31 71.74
C ARG A 616 19.54 -31.91 72.35
N GLN A 617 19.04 -30.90 71.64
CA GLN A 617 18.90 -29.54 72.17
C GLN A 617 17.86 -29.47 73.30
N MET A 618 16.70 -30.12 73.14
CA MET A 618 15.70 -30.22 74.21
C MET A 618 16.24 -30.95 75.44
N LYS A 619 16.95 -32.08 75.28
CA LYS A 619 17.59 -32.79 76.40
C LYS A 619 18.64 -31.94 77.12
N ARG A 620 19.45 -31.16 76.38
CA ARG A 620 20.40 -30.21 76.99
C ARG A 620 19.70 -29.10 77.75
N GLY A 621 18.64 -28.52 77.17
CA GLY A 621 17.81 -27.52 77.84
C GLY A 621 17.14 -28.07 79.10
N GLN A 622 16.61 -29.30 79.05
CA GLN A 622 16.05 -29.99 80.21
C GLN A 622 17.10 -30.28 81.29
N ALA A 623 18.30 -30.71 80.91
CA ALA A 623 19.40 -30.91 81.86
C ALA A 623 19.78 -29.59 82.57
N ILE A 624 19.89 -28.48 81.82
CA ILE A 624 20.15 -27.15 82.39
C ILE A 624 19.01 -26.72 83.34
N ILE A 625 17.75 -26.95 82.95
CA ILE A 625 16.58 -26.68 83.81
C ILE A 625 16.61 -27.55 85.07
N GLN A 626 17.05 -28.80 84.96
CA GLN A 626 17.13 -29.74 86.08
C GLN A 626 18.27 -29.36 87.03
N ASP A 627 19.45 -29.01 86.52
CA ASP A 627 20.58 -28.51 87.31
C ASP A 627 20.20 -27.21 88.06
N ALA A 628 19.43 -26.32 87.41
CA ALA A 628 18.89 -25.11 88.05
C ALA A 628 17.88 -25.42 89.17
N LYS A 629 17.11 -26.50 89.05
CA LYS A 629 16.19 -26.99 90.10
C LYS A 629 16.93 -27.69 91.23
N ASP A 630 17.98 -28.44 90.92
CA ASP A 630 18.78 -29.16 91.91
C ASP A 630 19.65 -28.21 92.74
N SER A 631 20.09 -27.08 92.16
CA SER A 631 20.75 -25.98 92.90
C SER A 631 19.81 -25.18 93.82
N LEU A 632 18.49 -25.33 93.67
CA LEU A 632 17.48 -24.80 94.59
C LEU A 632 17.15 -25.77 95.75
N ARG A 633 17.70 -26.98 95.77
CA ARG A 633 17.52 -27.89 96.91
C ARG A 633 18.40 -27.45 98.09
N PRO A 634 17.85 -27.31 99.31
CA PRO A 634 18.64 -26.99 100.49
C PRO A 634 19.68 -28.09 100.76
N SER A 635 20.90 -27.68 101.10
CA SER A 635 22.02 -28.54 101.47
C SER A 635 21.63 -29.47 102.62
N ILE A 636 21.76 -30.77 102.38
CA ILE A 636 21.41 -31.83 103.34
C ILE A 636 22.32 -31.71 104.56
N GLU A 637 21.69 -31.49 105.72
CA GLU A 637 22.35 -31.56 107.03
C GLU A 637 22.94 -32.94 107.28
N HIS A 638 24.16 -32.91 107.81
CA HIS A 638 24.95 -34.05 108.21
C HIS A 638 24.21 -34.86 109.29
N LYS A 639 23.78 -36.09 108.98
CA LYS A 639 23.52 -37.11 110.01
C LYS A 639 24.68 -38.09 110.05
N PRO A 640 25.32 -38.31 111.21
CA PRO A 640 26.20 -39.44 111.41
C PRO A 640 25.31 -40.65 111.67
N ASP A 641 25.54 -41.74 110.93
CA ASP A 641 25.59 -43.07 111.52
C ASP A 641 26.15 -44.03 110.49
N MET A 642 27.20 -44.70 110.92
CA MET A 642 27.96 -45.66 110.17
C MET A 642 27.15 -46.96 110.08
N ASP A 643 26.47 -47.18 108.96
CA ASP A 643 25.73 -48.42 108.71
C ASP A 643 26.70 -49.55 108.29
N LEU A 644 27.02 -50.42 109.24
CA LEU A 644 27.85 -51.62 109.08
C LEU A 644 27.15 -52.78 108.34
N SER A 645 26.05 -52.51 107.63
CA SER A 645 25.31 -53.51 106.83
C SER A 645 26.08 -54.03 105.59
N LEU A 646 27.20 -53.41 105.22
CA LEU A 646 28.09 -53.81 104.11
C LEU A 646 28.93 -55.08 104.36
N LEU A 647 28.88 -55.68 105.56
CA LEU A 647 29.50 -56.98 105.87
C LEU A 647 28.53 -58.17 105.85
N SER A 648 27.30 -57.97 105.37
CA SER A 648 26.30 -59.03 105.22
C SER A 648 26.21 -59.53 103.77
N VAL A 649 26.32 -60.85 103.61
CA VAL A 649 26.17 -61.57 102.35
C VAL A 649 24.82 -61.20 101.72
N ARG A 650 24.83 -60.70 100.48
CA ARG A 650 23.61 -60.42 99.73
C ARG A 650 22.78 -61.70 99.62
N PRO A 651 21.51 -61.72 100.06
CA PRO A 651 20.61 -62.81 99.70
C PRO A 651 20.45 -62.83 98.16
N PRO A 652 20.36 -64.01 97.53
CA PRO A 652 20.19 -64.12 96.09
C PRO A 652 18.93 -63.37 95.67
N GLU A 653 19.03 -62.58 94.59
CA GLU A 653 17.86 -61.93 93.98
C GLU A 653 16.79 -63.00 93.68
N PRO A 654 15.50 -62.76 93.99
CA PRO A 654 14.46 -63.67 93.59
C PRO A 654 14.44 -63.77 92.07
N GLU A 655 14.63 -64.98 91.54
CA GLU A 655 14.53 -65.27 90.11
C GLU A 655 13.22 -64.69 89.57
N ARG A 656 13.35 -63.80 88.57
CA ARG A 656 12.18 -63.32 87.83
C ARG A 656 11.53 -64.53 87.16
N LYS A 657 10.33 -64.90 87.62
CA LYS A 657 9.51 -65.95 86.99
C LYS A 657 9.43 -65.68 85.49
N LYS A 658 9.98 -66.60 84.70
CA LYS A 658 9.88 -66.61 83.24
C LYS A 658 8.39 -66.78 82.91
N VAL A 659 7.78 -65.77 82.29
CA VAL A 659 6.39 -65.86 81.82
C VAL A 659 6.42 -66.63 80.51
N TYR A 660 5.81 -67.82 80.50
CA TYR A 660 5.65 -68.63 79.29
C TYR A 660 4.44 -68.13 78.51
N LEU A 661 4.61 -67.86 77.22
CA LEU A 661 3.52 -67.38 76.36
C LEU A 661 2.72 -68.55 75.76
N SER A 662 3.21 -69.79 75.88
CA SER A 662 2.49 -71.02 75.49
C SER A 662 2.88 -72.23 76.35
N GLU A 663 1.97 -73.21 76.46
CA GLU A 663 2.16 -74.45 77.24
C GLU A 663 3.29 -75.34 76.67
N ALA A 664 3.55 -75.25 75.36
CA ALA A 664 4.64 -75.96 74.70
C ALA A 664 6.03 -75.47 75.13
N GLU A 665 6.20 -74.17 75.36
CA GLU A 665 7.48 -73.59 75.84
C GLU A 665 7.81 -74.05 77.26
N TYR A 666 6.78 -74.18 78.11
CA TYR A 666 6.93 -74.68 79.48
C TYR A 666 7.41 -76.15 79.51
N LEU A 667 6.80 -77.01 78.68
CA LEU A 667 7.17 -78.42 78.59
C LEU A 667 8.58 -78.64 78.00
N HIS A 668 9.01 -77.77 77.10
CA HIS A 668 10.34 -77.83 76.51
C HIS A 668 11.45 -77.46 77.52
N ASP A 669 11.25 -76.42 78.34
CA ASP A 669 12.22 -76.05 79.37
C ASP A 669 12.28 -77.10 80.50
N LEU A 670 11.15 -77.73 80.85
CA LEU A 670 11.11 -78.88 81.78
C LEU A 670 11.95 -80.07 81.29
N LYS A 671 11.88 -80.40 79.99
CA LYS A 671 12.69 -81.48 79.40
C LYS A 671 14.19 -81.18 79.38
N LYS A 672 14.59 -79.91 79.31
CA LYS A 672 16.00 -79.50 79.39
C LYS A 672 16.56 -79.52 80.81
N ALA A 673 15.75 -79.30 81.83
CA ALA A 673 16.18 -79.30 83.22
C ALA A 673 16.37 -80.71 83.82
N SER A 674 15.84 -81.77 83.18
CA SER A 674 15.87 -83.15 83.70
C SER A 674 17.11 -83.96 83.30
N ASN A 675 18.14 -83.34 82.71
CA ASN A 675 19.35 -84.02 82.21
C ASN A 675 20.65 -83.51 82.86
N HIS A 676 20.59 -83.11 84.13
CA HIS A 676 21.78 -82.92 84.98
C HIS A 676 21.52 -83.36 86.42
#